data_AF-A0A2K8U8L2-F1
#
_entry.id   AF-A0A2K8U8L2-F1
#
_cell.length_a   1.000
_cell.length_b   1.000
_cell.length_c   1.000
_cell.angle_alpha   90.00
_cell.angle_beta   90.00
_cell.angle_gamma   90.00
#
_symmetry.space_group_name_H-M   'P 1'
#
loop_
_entity.id
_entity.type
_entity.pdbx_description
1 polymer ?
#
loop_
_entity_poly.entity_id
_entity_poly.type
_entity_poly.pdbx_seq_one_letter_code
_entity_poly.pdbx_strand_id
1 'polypeptide(L)'
;MPEDSHPSATTVFFFGCDAPLSAALQTCAATHAIDLMSVQTVAGLMYAAAIRKPWVLILQTDALPPGRSLAAILERLQETAGTSPRLIRLVAQPSSPGASAASGRATSPAAFATFQAPFDAARIWARVSDALAQRSARARRVLVVDAAPAEGAEIVAALSAAGLLVERLADPQRAMAVLEQTPADLIVLDLNLPQDAVRALTAAIRRHESLGEVPIIFLSAPLGADHQGEVLHLGGDEYLARPVVGERLLTAVFECLAQRAAAPDPVPDTVGAGAPVLSRTQLIKRLDGAILDRAAPAQAQAVLFIRVDDAPARGRLDAAGLDAVHPLIIELVRRCAGAAQRGVCRHDGGVCAWVHCPSEPQITDLVAAIRAGAATLVLPSGLTGITLSIGIGSFEPPADNALSLISRAWAAAEEAYRAGGDRVLRRRDPDPPAPPGVDTADELTLRLVRDALDGSGFHLVYQPILSLRKSQRERYEVLLRLRTPEGEILPPAAFLPVAARHGLLPAVDRWVLRRALETLRQERDAGRPTLLVIFQSGASLAEPDWIDWVRAEVLRLDLIRQRPVLEFNAQDVLAAEDQARVLFPELGRLGIEVCLAGVTDREDLLGLIARRPIGTAKLARDLIGRARGAEFKSLVEALHRRHARVIAAGIEDPETIGRLWSSGVDYLQGNFIQFPEETLNFQFYAGVVE
;
A
#
# COMPACT_ATOMS: atom_id res chain seq x y z
N MET A 1 19.38 25.77 35.83
CA MET A 1 18.85 24.39 35.96
C MET A 1 17.87 24.37 37.11
N PRO A 2 16.74 23.64 37.05
CA PRO A 2 16.36 22.58 36.10
C PRO A 2 15.34 23.08 35.03
N GLU A 3 15.48 22.72 33.75
CA GLU A 3 15.02 21.51 33.01
C GLU A 3 13.67 21.71 32.30
N ASP A 4 13.74 21.64 30.98
CA ASP A 4 12.80 21.02 30.04
C ASP A 4 11.30 21.05 30.37
N SER A 5 10.60 22.00 29.74
CA SER A 5 9.16 21.89 29.52
C SER A 5 8.84 22.07 28.04
N HIS A 6 9.08 21.00 27.27
CA HIS A 6 8.49 20.81 25.95
C HIS A 6 6.95 20.81 26.05
N PRO A 7 6.23 21.68 25.32
CA PRO A 7 4.78 21.57 25.22
C PRO A 7 4.43 20.75 23.96
N SER A 8 3.92 19.53 24.15
CA SER A 8 2.92 18.85 23.28
C SER A 8 2.93 17.32 23.38
N ALA A 9 3.52 16.72 24.43
CA ALA A 9 3.16 15.33 24.76
C ALA A 9 1.69 15.29 25.22
N THR A 10 0.86 14.48 24.56
CA THR A 10 -0.53 14.24 24.95
C THR A 10 -0.57 13.79 26.41
N THR A 11 -1.06 14.66 27.30
CA THR A 11 -0.99 14.42 28.74
C THR A 11 -2.35 14.00 29.30
N VAL A 12 -2.39 12.79 29.84
CA VAL A 12 -3.53 12.26 30.59
C VAL A 12 -3.23 12.44 32.06
N PHE A 13 -4.16 13.00 32.82
CA PHE A 13 -3.98 13.15 34.26
C PHE A 13 -4.85 12.15 35.01
N PHE A 14 -4.26 11.52 36.02
CA PHE A 14 -4.98 10.73 37.01
C PHE A 14 -4.98 11.48 38.34
N PHE A 15 -6.17 11.86 38.81
CA PHE A 15 -6.41 12.43 40.13
C PHE A 15 -7.07 11.40 41.03
N GLY A 16 -6.31 10.79 41.93
CA GLY A 16 -6.82 9.73 42.81
C GLY A 16 -5.78 9.26 43.83
N CYS A 17 -6.26 8.58 44.87
CA CYS A 17 -5.42 8.03 45.94
C CYS A 17 -5.22 6.51 45.84
N ASP A 18 -5.84 5.82 44.87
CA ASP A 18 -5.69 4.39 44.62
C ASP A 18 -4.35 4.11 43.90
N ALA A 19 -3.33 3.74 44.67
CA ALA A 19 -1.99 3.44 44.16
C ALA A 19 -1.96 2.21 43.21
N PRO A 20 -2.63 1.08 43.51
CA PRO A 20 -2.77 -0.02 42.56
C PRO A 20 -3.37 0.38 41.22
N LEU A 21 -4.46 1.14 41.22
CA LEU A 21 -5.11 1.60 39.99
C LEU A 21 -4.21 2.58 39.22
N SER A 22 -3.54 3.50 39.91
CA SER A 22 -2.58 4.40 39.30
C SER A 22 -1.44 3.64 38.59
N ALA A 23 -0.86 2.62 39.24
CA ALA A 23 0.21 1.81 38.65
C ALA A 23 -0.26 1.01 37.42
N ALA A 24 -1.48 0.45 37.49
CA ALA A 24 -2.07 -0.27 36.36
C ALA A 24 -2.35 0.66 35.17
N LEU A 25 -2.87 1.87 35.42
CA LEU A 25 -3.08 2.87 34.38
C LEU A 25 -1.76 3.39 33.80
N GLN A 26 -0.72 3.57 34.61
CA GLN A 26 0.63 3.94 34.14
C GLN A 26 1.22 2.87 33.22
N THR A 27 1.00 1.59 33.54
CA THR A 27 1.41 0.46 32.69
C THR A 27 0.68 0.49 31.34
N CYS A 28 -0.62 0.77 31.35
CA CYS A 28 -1.41 0.92 30.11
C CYS A 28 -0.93 2.12 29.28
N ALA A 29 -0.61 3.24 29.93
CA ALA A 29 -0.12 4.45 29.29
C ALA A 29 1.27 4.27 28.65
N ALA A 30 2.19 3.64 29.37
CA ALA A 30 3.52 3.32 28.89
C ALA A 30 3.47 2.43 27.63
N THR A 31 2.55 1.46 27.60
CA THR A 31 2.32 0.59 26.44
C THR A 31 1.90 1.37 25.18
N HIS A 32 1.27 2.54 25.34
CA HIS A 32 0.77 3.35 24.24
C HIS A 32 1.57 4.64 24.02
N ALA A 33 2.76 4.78 24.63
CA ALA A 33 3.60 5.98 24.58
C ALA A 33 2.86 7.28 24.96
N ILE A 34 1.88 7.19 25.88
CA ILE A 34 1.12 8.32 26.39
C ILE A 34 1.66 8.70 27.77
N ASP A 35 1.86 9.99 28.00
CA ASP A 35 2.30 10.52 29.29
C ASP A 35 1.11 10.59 30.26
N LEU A 36 1.11 9.71 31.26
CA LEU A 36 0.12 9.70 32.35
C LEU A 36 0.72 10.27 33.62
N MET A 37 0.23 11.43 34.04
CA MET A 37 0.66 12.09 35.26
C MET A 37 -0.33 11.82 36.40
N SER A 38 0.15 11.17 37.46
CA SER A 38 -0.64 10.93 38.67
C SER A 38 -0.45 12.06 39.68
N VAL A 39 -1.56 12.65 40.12
CA VAL A 39 -1.60 13.74 41.09
C VAL A 39 -2.58 13.41 42.22
N GLN A 40 -2.19 13.70 43.45
CA GLN A 40 -2.99 13.33 44.64
C GLN A 40 -3.59 14.54 45.37
N THR A 41 -3.18 15.76 45.02
CA THR A 41 -3.64 17.00 45.67
C THR A 41 -4.17 17.99 44.64
N VAL A 42 -5.19 18.77 45.00
CA VAL A 42 -5.76 19.77 44.08
C VAL A 42 -4.72 20.83 43.70
N ALA A 43 -3.85 21.23 44.63
CA ALA A 43 -2.74 22.14 44.34
C ALA A 43 -1.75 21.55 43.32
N GLY A 44 -1.38 20.27 43.49
CA GLY A 44 -0.54 19.57 42.53
C GLY A 44 -1.18 19.43 41.16
N LEU A 45 -2.49 19.16 41.10
CA LEU A 45 -3.26 19.13 39.86
C LEU A 45 -3.24 20.48 39.13
N MET A 46 -3.44 21.59 39.84
CA MET A 46 -3.41 22.94 39.23
C MET A 46 -2.01 23.31 38.75
N TYR A 47 -0.98 23.01 39.55
CA TYR A 47 0.42 23.26 39.17
C TYR A 47 0.82 22.44 37.93
N ALA A 48 0.50 21.14 37.92
CA ALA A 48 0.72 20.27 36.78
C ALA A 48 -0.04 20.78 35.55
N ALA A 49 -1.30 21.20 35.70
CA ALA A 49 -2.12 21.68 34.60
C ALA A 49 -1.64 23.01 34.01
N ALA A 50 -1.00 23.86 34.82
CA ALA A 50 -0.39 25.10 34.37
C ALA A 50 0.85 24.85 33.49
N ILE A 51 1.58 23.74 33.73
CA ILE A 51 2.80 23.38 32.99
C ILE A 51 2.48 22.49 31.79
N ARG A 52 1.61 21.49 31.96
CA ARG A 52 1.17 20.54 30.93
C ARG A 52 -0.35 20.48 30.93
N LYS A 53 -0.97 20.89 29.82
CA LYS A 53 -2.43 20.99 29.71
C LYS A 53 -3.06 19.59 29.64
N PRO A 54 -3.84 19.17 30.65
CA PRO A 54 -4.46 17.86 30.62
C PRO A 54 -5.60 17.84 29.62
N TRP A 55 -5.66 16.77 28.85
CA TRP A 55 -6.72 16.63 27.87
C TRP A 55 -7.72 15.53 28.25
N VAL A 56 -7.27 14.48 28.91
CA VAL A 56 -8.16 13.56 29.64
C VAL A 56 -7.82 13.68 31.12
N LEU A 57 -8.85 13.85 31.94
CA LEU A 57 -8.73 13.84 33.40
C LEU A 57 -9.53 12.66 33.95
N ILE A 58 -8.82 11.68 34.49
CA ILE A 58 -9.39 10.57 35.25
C ILE A 58 -9.46 11.02 36.71
N LEU A 59 -10.65 11.12 37.28
CA LEU A 59 -10.85 11.67 38.62
C LEU A 59 -11.61 10.72 39.52
N GLN A 60 -10.99 10.34 40.63
CA GLN A 60 -11.59 9.61 41.75
C GLN A 60 -12.35 10.58 42.66
N THR A 61 -13.66 10.38 42.81
CA THR A 61 -14.52 11.35 43.52
C THR A 61 -14.31 11.35 45.03
N ASP A 62 -13.89 10.23 45.60
CA ASP A 62 -13.52 10.06 47.02
C ASP A 62 -12.16 10.67 47.37
N ALA A 63 -11.29 10.91 46.38
CA ALA A 63 -10.04 11.65 46.56
C ALA A 63 -10.26 13.18 46.66
N LEU A 64 -11.49 13.67 46.50
CA LEU A 64 -11.82 15.08 46.64
C LEU A 64 -11.86 15.50 48.12
N PRO A 65 -11.24 16.64 48.49
CA PRO A 65 -11.33 17.17 49.84
C PRO A 65 -12.80 17.47 50.23
N PRO A 66 -13.20 17.26 51.50
CA PRO A 66 -14.54 17.57 51.96
C PRO A 66 -14.89 19.05 51.69
N GLY A 67 -16.07 19.30 51.11
CA GLY A 67 -16.54 20.64 50.76
C GLY A 67 -16.09 21.17 49.38
N ARG A 68 -15.28 20.43 48.61
CA ARG A 68 -14.94 20.77 47.23
C ARG A 68 -15.84 20.04 46.24
N SER A 69 -16.55 20.77 45.39
CA SER A 69 -17.33 20.20 44.29
C SER A 69 -16.45 19.92 43.07
N LEU A 70 -16.82 18.90 42.29
CA LEU A 70 -16.19 18.58 41.01
C LEU A 70 -16.24 19.77 40.03
N ALA A 71 -17.37 20.49 40.02
CA ALA A 71 -17.55 21.69 39.20
C ALA A 71 -16.50 22.76 39.53
N ALA A 72 -16.26 23.04 40.82
CA ALA A 72 -15.29 24.04 41.24
C ALA A 72 -13.83 23.69 40.85
N ILE A 73 -13.50 22.40 40.71
CA ILE A 73 -12.18 21.98 40.25
C ILE A 73 -12.05 22.13 38.74
N LEU A 74 -13.09 21.79 37.97
CA LEU A 74 -13.08 21.97 36.52
C LEU A 74 -13.09 23.45 36.13
N GLU A 75 -13.86 24.29 36.82
CA GLU A 75 -13.83 25.75 36.63
C GLU A 75 -12.44 26.31 36.89
N ARG A 76 -11.81 25.90 38.00
CA ARG A 76 -10.46 26.37 38.35
C ARG A 76 -9.39 25.84 37.40
N LEU A 77 -9.54 24.62 36.86
CA LEU A 77 -8.69 24.09 35.79
C LEU A 77 -8.85 24.90 34.50
N GLN A 78 -10.08 25.28 34.14
CA GLN A 78 -10.36 26.13 32.99
C GLN A 78 -9.72 27.51 33.16
N GLU A 79 -9.80 28.11 34.35
CA GLU A 79 -9.16 29.40 34.67
C GLU A 79 -7.62 29.31 34.64
N THR A 80 -7.04 28.21 35.14
CA THR A 80 -5.59 28.08 35.32
C THR A 80 -4.87 27.61 34.03
N ALA A 81 -5.46 26.64 33.32
CA ALA A 81 -4.82 26.01 32.15
C ALA A 81 -5.44 26.43 30.80
N GLY A 82 -6.60 27.10 30.83
CA GLY A 82 -7.34 27.48 29.62
C GLY A 82 -7.93 26.29 28.85
N THR A 83 -8.07 25.12 29.50
CA THR A 83 -8.52 23.88 28.86
C THR A 83 -9.55 23.14 29.71
N SER A 84 -10.58 22.60 29.04
CA SER A 84 -11.60 21.73 29.64
C SER A 84 -11.30 20.27 29.28
N PRO A 85 -10.59 19.51 30.13
CA PRO A 85 -10.29 18.11 29.84
C PRO A 85 -11.56 17.27 29.76
N ARG A 86 -11.52 16.21 28.95
CA ARG A 86 -12.56 15.18 28.98
C ARG A 86 -12.47 14.41 30.29
N LEU A 87 -13.54 14.51 31.08
CA LEU A 87 -13.59 13.93 32.41
C LEU A 87 -14.02 12.46 32.36
N ILE A 88 -13.18 11.56 32.89
CA ILE A 88 -13.55 10.19 33.25
C ILE A 88 -13.70 10.13 34.76
N ARG A 89 -14.93 9.91 35.24
CA ARG A 89 -15.26 9.96 36.66
C ARG A 89 -15.24 8.57 37.28
N LEU A 90 -14.50 8.37 38.36
CA LEU A 90 -14.43 7.13 39.12
C LEU A 90 -15.15 7.33 40.47
N VAL A 91 -16.18 6.54 40.73
CA VAL A 91 -17.04 6.64 41.91
C VAL A 91 -16.82 5.42 42.81
N ALA A 92 -16.31 5.66 44.02
CA ALA A 92 -16.15 4.63 45.04
C ALA A 92 -17.51 4.10 45.53
N GLN A 93 -17.55 2.86 46.03
CA GLN A 93 -18.78 2.30 46.59
C GLN A 93 -19.22 3.09 47.84
N PRO A 94 -20.52 3.36 48.03
CA PRO A 94 -21.00 3.99 49.25
C PRO A 94 -20.75 3.04 50.43
N SER A 95 -20.00 3.51 51.43
CA SER A 95 -19.65 2.75 52.63
C SER A 95 -20.83 2.47 53.58
N SER A 96 -22.08 2.78 53.19
CA SER A 96 -23.27 2.49 53.99
C SER A 96 -24.56 2.37 53.14
N PRO A 97 -25.40 1.33 53.37
CA PRO A 97 -26.70 1.18 52.71
C PRO A 97 -27.70 2.16 53.34
N GLY A 98 -27.67 3.41 52.91
CA GLY A 98 -28.58 4.46 53.42
C GLY A 98 -28.34 5.86 52.86
N ALA A 99 -27.20 6.12 52.22
CA ALA A 99 -26.89 7.41 51.60
C ALA A 99 -27.26 7.48 50.10
N SER A 100 -28.23 6.68 49.64
CA SER A 100 -28.69 6.65 48.25
C SER A 100 -30.06 7.32 48.13
N ALA A 101 -30.12 8.66 48.20
CA ALA A 101 -31.30 9.42 47.77
C ALA A 101 -31.11 10.96 47.73
N ALA A 102 -30.06 11.54 48.31
CA ALA A 102 -30.00 13.00 48.55
C ALA A 102 -28.80 13.73 47.91
N SER A 103 -28.19 13.22 46.84
CA SER A 103 -27.28 14.03 45.99
C SER A 103 -27.70 14.10 44.52
N GLY A 104 -28.83 13.48 44.17
CA GLY A 104 -29.45 13.58 42.86
C GLY A 104 -30.21 14.90 42.69
N ARG A 105 -29.48 16.01 42.48
CA ARG A 105 -29.93 17.24 41.76
C ARG A 105 -28.94 18.42 41.83
N ALA A 106 -27.65 18.18 42.03
CA ALA A 106 -26.65 19.12 41.52
C ALA A 106 -26.27 18.68 40.12
N THR A 107 -26.44 19.55 39.12
CA THR A 107 -25.97 19.41 37.74
C THR A 107 -24.47 19.11 37.76
N SER A 108 -24.12 17.84 37.93
CA SER A 108 -22.74 17.40 37.85
C SER A 108 -22.27 17.62 36.42
N PRO A 109 -21.10 18.22 36.21
CA PRO A 109 -20.57 18.44 34.87
C PRO A 109 -20.56 17.10 34.11
N ALA A 110 -21.01 17.13 32.85
CA ALA A 110 -21.15 15.94 32.04
C ALA A 110 -19.79 15.23 31.91
N ALA A 111 -19.67 14.05 32.54
CA ALA A 111 -18.49 13.22 32.42
C ALA A 111 -18.55 12.44 31.11
N PHE A 112 -17.43 12.34 30.41
CA PHE A 112 -17.29 11.54 29.20
C PHE A 112 -17.54 10.06 29.47
N ALA A 113 -17.12 9.57 30.63
CA ALA A 113 -17.48 8.25 31.15
C ALA A 113 -17.55 8.28 32.68
N THR A 114 -18.36 7.41 33.27
CA THR A 114 -18.37 7.17 34.72
C THR A 114 -18.21 5.68 35.01
N PHE A 115 -17.32 5.34 35.94
CA PHE A 115 -17.10 3.98 36.44
C PHE A 115 -17.39 3.90 37.94
N GLN A 116 -17.94 2.76 38.37
CA GLN A 116 -18.15 2.46 39.79
C GLN A 116 -17.18 1.36 40.23
N ALA A 117 -16.71 1.42 41.48
CA ALA A 117 -15.81 0.42 42.04
C ALA A 117 -16.49 -0.98 42.12
N PRO A 118 -15.75 -2.08 41.88
CA PRO A 118 -14.29 -2.16 41.69
C PRO A 118 -13.82 -1.65 40.32
N PHE A 119 -12.70 -0.93 40.30
CA PHE A 119 -12.17 -0.31 39.10
C PHE A 119 -11.33 -1.30 38.29
N ASP A 120 -11.61 -1.38 36.99
CA ASP A 120 -10.85 -2.17 36.02
C ASP A 120 -10.03 -1.21 35.15
N ALA A 121 -8.70 -1.24 35.33
CA ALA A 121 -7.78 -0.37 34.62
C ALA A 121 -7.86 -0.52 33.10
N ALA A 122 -8.08 -1.74 32.58
CA ALA A 122 -8.17 -1.98 31.14
C ALA A 122 -9.44 -1.35 30.54
N ARG A 123 -10.57 -1.46 31.24
CA ARG A 123 -11.84 -0.83 30.81
C ARG A 123 -11.79 0.70 30.92
N ILE A 124 -11.15 1.23 31.95
CA ILE A 124 -10.93 2.68 32.10
C ILE A 124 -10.02 3.17 30.98
N TRP A 125 -8.93 2.44 30.71
CA TRP A 125 -7.98 2.79 29.65
C TRP A 125 -8.61 2.76 28.26
N ALA A 126 -9.47 1.79 27.94
CA ALA A 126 -10.21 1.77 26.68
C ALA A 126 -11.01 3.07 26.45
N ARG A 127 -11.60 3.66 27.50
CA ARG A 127 -12.29 4.95 27.41
C ARG A 127 -11.35 6.14 27.32
N VAL A 128 -10.17 6.07 27.91
CA VAL A 128 -9.10 7.05 27.69
C VAL A 128 -8.71 7.03 26.22
N SER A 129 -8.47 5.84 25.64
CA SER A 129 -8.16 5.67 24.22
C SER A 129 -9.27 6.21 23.31
N ASP A 130 -10.55 5.95 23.61
CA ASP A 130 -11.69 6.54 22.88
C ASP A 130 -11.69 8.08 22.95
N ALA A 131 -11.42 8.64 24.13
CA ALA A 131 -11.38 10.09 24.32
C ALA A 131 -10.23 10.74 23.55
N LEU A 132 -9.07 10.08 23.50
CA LEU A 132 -7.90 10.51 22.77
C LEU A 132 -8.10 10.40 21.24
N ALA A 133 -8.71 9.29 20.77
CA ALA A 133 -9.03 9.10 19.35
C ALA A 133 -10.02 10.17 18.82
N GLN A 134 -10.86 10.73 19.68
CA GLN A 134 -11.85 11.76 19.30
C GLN A 134 -11.29 13.20 19.20
N ARG A 135 -10.02 13.50 19.55
CA ARG A 135 -9.40 14.83 19.24
C ARG A 135 -9.29 15.14 17.78
N SER A 136 -9.28 14.10 16.96
CA SER A 136 -9.26 14.19 15.53
C SER A 136 -10.45 14.99 14.97
N ALA A 137 -11.51 15.21 15.76
CA ALA A 137 -12.76 15.84 15.33
C ALA A 137 -12.98 17.25 15.93
N ARG A 138 -12.25 18.26 15.43
CA ARG A 138 -12.90 19.56 15.16
C ARG A 138 -14.01 19.29 14.13
N ALA A 139 -15.15 20.00 14.15
CA ALA A 139 -16.18 19.82 13.11
C ALA A 139 -15.54 20.13 11.74
N ARG A 140 -15.21 19.08 10.99
CA ARG A 140 -14.34 19.17 9.82
C ARG A 140 -15.11 19.80 8.67
N ARG A 141 -14.54 20.84 8.08
CA ARG A 141 -15.16 21.64 7.02
C ARG A 141 -14.76 21.10 5.66
N VAL A 142 -15.74 20.80 4.82
CA VAL A 142 -15.51 20.33 3.44
C VAL A 142 -16.10 21.34 2.47
N LEU A 143 -15.27 21.86 1.56
CA LEU A 143 -15.74 22.69 0.45
C LEU A 143 -15.99 21.79 -0.77
N VAL A 144 -17.21 21.81 -1.31
CA VAL A 144 -17.58 21.06 -2.51
C VAL A 144 -17.77 22.05 -3.66
N VAL A 145 -16.95 21.97 -4.70
CA VAL A 145 -17.06 22.80 -5.91
C VAL A 145 -17.64 21.95 -7.03
N ASP A 146 -18.93 22.15 -7.33
CA ASP A 146 -19.70 21.33 -8.26
C ASP A 146 -20.77 22.19 -8.96
N ALA A 147 -20.76 22.22 -10.30
CA ALA A 147 -21.72 22.98 -11.10
C ALA A 147 -23.09 22.29 -11.24
N ALA A 148 -23.20 20.99 -10.98
CA ALA A 148 -24.43 20.20 -11.04
C ALA A 148 -25.24 20.32 -9.73
N PRO A 149 -26.44 20.96 -9.74
CA PRO A 149 -27.18 21.24 -8.51
C PRO A 149 -27.72 19.98 -7.80
N ALA A 150 -28.17 18.98 -8.56
CA ALA A 150 -28.77 17.77 -8.02
C ALA A 150 -27.72 16.84 -7.39
N GLU A 151 -26.65 16.53 -8.12
CA GLU A 151 -25.55 15.67 -7.64
C GLU A 151 -24.78 16.33 -6.49
N GLY A 152 -24.52 17.64 -6.59
CA GLY A 152 -23.89 18.39 -5.51
C GLY A 152 -24.73 18.40 -4.23
N ALA A 153 -26.06 18.37 -4.32
CA ALA A 153 -26.93 18.28 -3.14
C ALA A 153 -26.88 16.90 -2.46
N GLU A 154 -26.72 15.82 -3.23
CA GLU A 154 -26.55 14.45 -2.69
C GLU A 154 -25.22 14.30 -1.94
N ILE A 155 -24.14 14.87 -2.50
CA ILE A 155 -22.81 14.91 -1.86
C ILE A 155 -22.87 15.67 -0.54
N VAL A 156 -23.50 16.84 -0.54
CA VAL A 156 -23.70 17.65 0.68
C VAL A 156 -24.51 16.87 1.72
N ALA A 157 -25.61 16.25 1.32
CA ALA A 157 -26.45 15.47 2.23
C ALA A 157 -25.69 14.29 2.86
N ALA A 158 -24.91 13.54 2.07
CA ALA A 158 -24.12 12.40 2.56
C ALA A 158 -23.03 12.83 3.55
N LEU A 159 -22.28 13.88 3.22
CA LEU A 159 -21.20 14.39 4.07
C LEU A 159 -21.73 15.08 5.34
N SER A 160 -22.83 15.83 5.25
CA SER A 160 -23.48 16.44 6.41
C SER A 160 -24.12 15.41 7.34
N ALA A 161 -24.70 14.32 6.80
CA ALA A 161 -25.21 13.22 7.61
C ALA A 161 -24.10 12.51 8.42
N ALA A 162 -22.86 12.55 7.93
CA ALA A 162 -21.68 12.04 8.63
C ALA A 162 -21.05 13.04 9.62
N GLY A 163 -21.71 14.17 9.87
CA GLY A 163 -21.28 15.17 10.87
C GLY A 163 -20.23 16.17 10.39
N LEU A 164 -20.01 16.27 9.07
CA LEU A 164 -19.11 17.25 8.46
C LEU A 164 -19.84 18.57 8.17
N LEU A 165 -19.12 19.70 8.28
CA LEU A 165 -19.63 21.00 7.88
C LEU A 165 -19.36 21.20 6.39
N VAL A 166 -20.39 21.16 5.56
CA VAL A 166 -20.21 21.15 4.10
C VAL A 166 -20.72 22.45 3.49
N GLU A 167 -19.89 23.11 2.70
CA GLU A 167 -20.27 24.29 1.93
C GLU A 167 -20.16 23.96 0.44
N ARG A 168 -21.21 24.23 -0.34
CA ARG A 168 -21.25 23.96 -1.79
C ARG A 168 -21.11 25.24 -2.58
N LEU A 169 -20.25 25.20 -3.59
CA LEU A 169 -20.03 26.29 -4.53
C LEU A 169 -20.21 25.81 -5.97
N ALA A 170 -21.01 26.51 -6.77
CA ALA A 170 -21.21 26.18 -8.18
C ALA A 170 -20.17 26.82 -9.12
N ASP A 171 -19.63 27.97 -8.71
CA ASP A 171 -18.69 28.76 -9.51
C ASP A 171 -17.26 28.62 -8.95
N PRO A 172 -16.32 27.98 -9.67
CA PRO A 172 -14.95 27.80 -9.22
C PRO A 172 -14.17 29.12 -9.04
N GLN A 173 -14.57 30.21 -9.70
CA GLN A 173 -13.88 31.50 -9.56
C GLN A 173 -14.04 32.11 -8.17
N ARG A 174 -15.11 31.75 -7.46
CA ARG A 174 -15.37 32.22 -6.09
C ARG A 174 -14.70 31.36 -5.02
N ALA A 175 -14.12 30.21 -5.37
CA ALA A 175 -13.62 29.22 -4.41
C ALA A 175 -12.50 29.77 -3.53
N MET A 176 -11.55 30.51 -4.11
CA MET A 176 -10.46 31.13 -3.33
C MET A 176 -10.98 32.15 -2.32
N ALA A 177 -11.92 33.03 -2.70
CA ALA A 177 -12.51 34.01 -1.79
C ALA A 177 -13.26 33.36 -0.62
N VAL A 178 -13.93 32.21 -0.85
CA VAL A 178 -14.60 31.44 0.20
C VAL A 178 -13.58 30.76 1.12
N LEU A 179 -12.52 30.17 0.56
CA LEU A 179 -11.45 29.51 1.33
C LEU A 179 -10.64 30.50 2.19
N GLU A 180 -10.45 31.73 1.72
CA GLU A 180 -9.79 32.79 2.47
C GLU A 180 -10.63 33.30 3.65
N GLN A 181 -11.95 33.44 3.46
CA GLN A 181 -12.86 33.85 4.53
C GLN A 181 -13.13 32.72 5.52
N THR A 182 -13.18 31.49 5.01
CA THR A 182 -13.60 30.31 5.75
C THR A 182 -12.80 29.08 5.31
N PRO A 183 -11.70 28.76 6.01
CA PRO A 183 -10.80 27.68 5.59
C PRO A 183 -11.47 26.31 5.71
N ALA A 184 -11.22 25.46 4.72
CA ALA A 184 -11.69 24.08 4.66
C ALA A 184 -10.59 23.09 5.06
N ASP A 185 -10.99 21.96 5.64
CA ASP A 185 -10.11 20.84 5.98
C ASP A 185 -9.92 19.86 4.82
N LEU A 186 -10.83 19.89 3.84
CA LEU A 186 -10.77 19.12 2.60
C LEU A 186 -11.59 19.81 1.50
N ILE A 187 -11.14 19.68 0.25
CA ILE A 187 -11.83 20.23 -0.92
C ILE A 187 -12.24 19.08 -1.82
N VAL A 188 -13.51 19.02 -2.21
CA VAL A 188 -14.03 18.11 -3.22
C VAL A 188 -14.27 18.92 -4.48
N LEU A 189 -13.58 18.60 -5.57
CA LEU A 189 -13.62 19.37 -6.82
C LEU A 189 -14.16 18.52 -7.98
N ASP A 190 -15.23 18.97 -8.63
CA ASP A 190 -15.75 18.31 -9.83
C ASP A 190 -14.92 18.65 -11.08
N LEU A 191 -14.51 17.62 -11.82
CA LEU A 191 -13.80 17.71 -13.10
C LEU A 191 -14.72 17.94 -14.30
N ASN A 192 -16.05 17.90 -14.13
CA ASN A 192 -16.98 18.36 -15.16
C ASN A 192 -16.96 19.90 -15.32
N LEU A 193 -16.29 20.61 -14.41
CA LEU A 193 -16.00 22.04 -14.56
C LEU A 193 -14.99 22.27 -15.71
N PRO A 194 -14.97 23.47 -16.35
CA PRO A 194 -14.01 23.77 -17.41
C PRO A 194 -12.57 23.49 -16.95
N GLN A 195 -11.80 22.74 -17.75
CA GLN A 195 -10.46 22.27 -17.36
C GLN A 195 -9.55 23.43 -16.93
N ASP A 196 -9.53 24.54 -17.67
CA ASP A 196 -8.71 25.72 -17.33
C ASP A 196 -9.07 26.32 -15.96
N ALA A 197 -10.35 26.29 -15.59
CA ALA A 197 -10.81 26.77 -14.29
C ALA A 197 -10.37 25.83 -13.16
N VAL A 198 -10.45 24.51 -13.39
CA VAL A 198 -9.93 23.49 -12.45
C VAL A 198 -8.42 23.64 -12.28
N ARG A 199 -7.66 23.74 -13.37
CA ARG A 199 -6.19 23.91 -13.32
C ARG A 199 -5.79 25.17 -12.57
N ALA A 200 -6.44 26.29 -12.90
CA ALA A 200 -6.17 27.58 -12.26
C ALA A 200 -6.49 27.56 -10.75
N LEU A 201 -7.62 26.96 -10.37
CA LEU A 201 -8.03 26.85 -8.98
C LEU A 201 -7.11 25.92 -8.18
N THR A 202 -6.78 24.73 -8.69
CA THR A 202 -5.87 23.82 -8.00
C THR A 202 -4.48 24.43 -7.87
N ALA A 203 -3.97 25.10 -8.91
CA ALA A 203 -2.68 25.80 -8.82
C ALA A 203 -2.71 26.99 -7.85
N ALA A 204 -3.84 27.70 -7.73
CA ALA A 204 -4.00 28.78 -6.77
C ALA A 204 -4.02 28.27 -5.32
N ILE A 205 -4.78 27.19 -5.04
CA ILE A 205 -4.81 26.53 -3.74
C ILE A 205 -3.40 26.06 -3.35
N ARG A 206 -2.70 25.38 -4.26
CA ARG A 206 -1.36 24.83 -4.01
C ARG A 206 -0.26 25.88 -3.80
N ARG A 207 -0.42 27.10 -4.34
CA ARG A 207 0.50 28.22 -4.13
C ARG A 207 0.19 29.03 -2.87
N HIS A 208 -0.96 28.81 -2.23
CA HIS A 208 -1.41 29.59 -1.09
C HIS A 208 -0.81 29.05 0.21
N GLU A 209 -0.20 29.92 1.01
CA GLU A 209 0.64 29.56 2.17
C GLU A 209 -0.09 28.71 3.22
N SER A 210 -1.37 28.98 3.46
CA SER A 210 -2.20 28.23 4.44
C SER A 210 -3.08 27.13 3.83
N LEU A 211 -3.29 27.12 2.52
CA LEU A 211 -4.22 26.20 1.84
C LEU A 211 -3.49 25.14 1.01
N GLY A 212 -2.18 25.29 0.77
CA GLY A 212 -1.41 24.39 -0.10
C GLY A 212 -1.44 22.93 0.32
N GLU A 213 -1.55 22.67 1.62
CA GLU A 213 -1.60 21.34 2.23
C GLU A 213 -3.04 20.77 2.36
N VAL A 214 -4.07 21.55 2.01
CA VAL A 214 -5.47 21.09 2.14
C VAL A 214 -5.74 20.00 1.10
N PRO A 215 -6.20 18.80 1.51
CA PRO A 215 -6.41 17.70 0.57
C PRO A 215 -7.50 18.04 -0.44
N ILE A 216 -7.25 17.71 -1.71
CA ILE A 216 -8.19 17.90 -2.83
C ILE A 216 -8.56 16.53 -3.38
N ILE A 217 -9.85 16.18 -3.26
CA ILE A 217 -10.43 15.01 -3.91
C ILE A 217 -11.09 15.45 -5.22
N PHE A 218 -10.67 14.86 -6.33
CA PHE A 218 -11.30 15.11 -7.63
C PHE A 218 -12.47 14.14 -7.88
N LEU A 219 -13.63 14.67 -8.24
CA LEU A 219 -14.77 13.89 -8.74
C LEU A 219 -14.80 13.97 -10.26
N SER A 220 -14.93 12.84 -10.95
CA SER A 220 -14.84 12.81 -12.41
C SER A 220 -15.87 11.88 -13.01
N ALA A 221 -16.43 12.25 -14.17
CA ALA A 221 -17.21 11.32 -14.99
C ALA A 221 -16.35 10.09 -15.39
N PRO A 222 -16.95 8.91 -15.57
CA PRO A 222 -16.21 7.70 -15.92
C PRO A 222 -15.64 7.84 -17.35
N LEU A 223 -14.34 8.12 -17.46
CA LEU A 223 -13.60 8.15 -18.73
C LEU A 223 -12.25 7.44 -18.59
N GLY A 224 -11.78 6.87 -19.70
CA GLY A 224 -10.71 5.86 -19.79
C GLY A 224 -9.32 6.25 -19.26
N ALA A 225 -8.44 5.25 -19.20
CA ALA A 225 -7.15 5.22 -18.51
C ALA A 225 -6.12 6.31 -18.92
N ASP A 226 -6.31 6.99 -20.05
CA ASP A 226 -5.36 8.02 -20.52
C ASP A 226 -5.49 9.36 -19.80
N HIS A 227 -6.60 9.62 -19.11
CA HIS A 227 -6.81 10.91 -18.40
C HIS A 227 -6.48 10.83 -16.90
N GLN A 228 -6.27 9.63 -16.33
CA GLN A 228 -5.82 9.50 -14.93
C GLN A 228 -4.43 10.12 -14.73
N GLY A 229 -3.56 10.02 -15.75
CA GLY A 229 -2.26 10.69 -15.78
C GLY A 229 -2.39 12.21 -15.74
N GLU A 230 -3.23 12.80 -16.60
CA GLU A 230 -3.44 14.25 -16.67
C GLU A 230 -4.03 14.85 -15.38
N VAL A 231 -4.90 14.11 -14.68
CA VAL A 231 -5.51 14.57 -13.40
C VAL A 231 -4.52 14.47 -12.23
N LEU A 232 -3.64 13.46 -12.20
CA LEU A 232 -2.55 13.36 -11.21
C LEU A 232 -1.53 14.50 -11.34
N HIS A 233 -1.40 15.08 -12.54
CA HIS A 233 -0.55 16.25 -12.78
C HIS A 233 -1.15 17.56 -12.22
N LEU A 234 -2.46 17.61 -11.90
CA LEU A 234 -3.12 18.78 -11.33
C LEU A 234 -2.83 18.98 -9.85
N GLY A 235 -2.39 17.92 -9.14
CA GLY A 235 -2.00 17.99 -7.74
C GLY A 235 -3.12 17.68 -6.74
N GLY A 236 -4.06 16.81 -7.09
CA GLY A 236 -5.05 16.25 -6.17
C GLY A 236 -4.49 15.08 -5.36
N ASP A 237 -5.07 14.85 -4.19
CA ASP A 237 -4.64 13.84 -3.22
C ASP A 237 -5.37 12.52 -3.42
N GLU A 238 -6.62 12.57 -3.88
CA GLU A 238 -7.42 11.40 -4.19
C GLU A 238 -8.34 11.66 -5.39
N TYR A 239 -8.75 10.58 -6.05
CA TYR A 239 -9.60 10.62 -7.24
C TYR A 239 -10.76 9.63 -7.10
N LEU A 240 -11.98 10.12 -7.29
CA LEU A 240 -13.20 9.32 -7.26
C LEU A 240 -13.97 9.43 -8.58
N ALA A 241 -14.19 8.27 -9.21
CA ALA A 241 -15.05 8.18 -10.37
C ALA A 241 -16.53 8.24 -9.96
N ARG A 242 -17.32 9.09 -10.64
CA ARG A 242 -18.79 9.11 -10.58
C ARG A 242 -19.34 7.80 -11.20
N PRO A 243 -20.45 7.21 -10.70
CA PRO A 243 -21.30 7.71 -9.62
C PRO A 243 -20.68 7.47 -8.25
N VAL A 244 -20.72 8.50 -7.41
CA VAL A 244 -20.15 8.46 -6.07
C VAL A 244 -21.21 7.90 -5.11
N VAL A 245 -21.06 6.64 -4.69
CA VAL A 245 -21.90 6.05 -3.64
C VAL A 245 -21.45 6.61 -2.29
N GLY A 246 -22.40 7.10 -1.47
CA GLY A 246 -22.13 7.85 -0.24
C GLY A 246 -21.04 7.26 0.66
N GLU A 247 -21.00 5.94 0.83
CA GLU A 247 -19.96 5.27 1.65
C GLU A 247 -18.54 5.43 1.09
N ARG A 248 -18.34 5.35 -0.23
CA ARG A 248 -17.00 5.48 -0.83
C ARG A 248 -16.48 6.91 -0.75
N LEU A 249 -17.37 7.89 -0.90
CA LEU A 249 -17.02 9.30 -0.65
C LEU A 249 -16.62 9.50 0.80
N LEU A 250 -17.40 8.93 1.73
CA LEU A 250 -17.13 9.04 3.16
C LEU A 250 -15.81 8.38 3.51
N THR A 251 -15.51 7.18 3.00
CA THR A 251 -14.22 6.52 3.21
C THR A 251 -13.07 7.37 2.71
N ALA A 252 -13.09 7.83 1.46
CA ALA A 252 -12.06 8.69 0.87
C ALA A 252 -11.88 10.00 1.66
N VAL A 253 -12.98 10.68 1.99
CA VAL A 253 -12.97 11.91 2.79
C VAL A 253 -12.39 11.63 4.19
N PHE A 254 -12.80 10.56 4.87
CA PHE A 254 -12.28 10.22 6.19
C PHE A 254 -10.83 9.75 6.14
N GLU A 255 -10.39 9.07 5.08
CA GLU A 255 -9.00 8.67 4.86
C GLU A 255 -8.11 9.88 4.62
N CYS A 256 -8.49 10.78 3.71
CA CYS A 256 -7.78 12.05 3.48
C CYS A 256 -7.71 12.90 4.75
N LEU A 257 -8.83 13.03 5.48
CA LEU A 257 -8.87 13.77 6.73
C LEU A 257 -8.10 13.05 7.87
N ALA A 258 -8.05 11.72 7.87
CA ALA A 258 -7.27 10.93 8.82
C ALA A 258 -5.77 11.03 8.52
N GLN A 259 -5.36 11.01 7.25
CA GLN A 259 -3.98 11.22 6.83
C GLN A 259 -3.49 12.62 7.22
N ARG A 260 -4.34 13.65 7.06
CA ARG A 260 -4.06 15.01 7.56
C ARG A 260 -4.07 15.12 9.08
N ALA A 261 -4.93 14.37 9.79
CA ALA A 261 -4.97 14.36 11.25
C ALA A 261 -3.84 13.51 11.88
N ALA A 262 -3.31 12.54 11.14
CA ALA A 262 -2.15 11.71 11.50
C ALA A 262 -0.83 12.36 11.09
N ALA A 263 -0.85 13.41 10.27
CA ALA A 263 0.27 14.32 10.17
C ALA A 263 0.44 14.98 11.55
N PRO A 264 1.63 14.87 12.18
CA PRO A 264 1.88 15.57 13.43
C PRO A 264 1.60 17.06 13.23
N ASP A 265 1.04 17.73 14.26
CA ASP A 265 1.02 19.20 14.29
C ASP A 265 2.41 19.71 13.86
N PRO A 266 2.51 20.74 13.00
CA PRO A 266 3.80 21.32 12.68
C PRO A 266 4.41 21.78 14.01
N VAL A 267 5.42 21.05 14.46
CA VAL A 267 6.25 21.43 15.59
C VAL A 267 6.73 22.84 15.29
N PRO A 268 6.50 23.85 16.15
CA PRO A 268 7.01 25.18 15.91
C PRO A 268 8.52 25.08 15.69
N ASP A 269 8.96 25.60 14.54
CA ASP A 269 10.35 25.63 14.11
C ASP A 269 11.26 25.98 15.28
N THR A 270 11.91 24.96 15.81
CA THR A 270 13.01 25.11 16.76
C THR A 270 14.16 24.25 16.28
N VAL A 271 14.84 24.82 15.28
CA VAL A 271 16.24 24.67 14.92
C VAL A 271 16.67 23.26 14.47
N GLY A 272 16.60 23.06 13.15
CA GLY A 272 17.38 22.05 12.45
C GLY A 272 16.67 21.57 11.18
N ALA A 273 16.80 22.32 10.09
CA ALA A 273 16.23 21.98 8.78
C ALA A 273 16.46 20.50 8.44
N GLY A 274 15.39 19.69 8.39
CA GLY A 274 15.44 18.28 8.01
C GLY A 274 14.29 17.97 7.05
N ALA A 275 14.59 17.35 5.92
CA ALA A 275 13.62 17.09 4.85
C ALA A 275 12.44 16.18 5.27
N PRO A 276 11.32 16.26 4.53
CA PRO A 276 10.09 15.53 4.86
C PRO A 276 10.22 14.02 4.73
N VAL A 277 9.42 13.30 5.53
CA VAL A 277 9.03 11.91 5.26
C VAL A 277 8.05 11.95 4.09
N LEU A 278 8.34 11.22 3.03
CA LEU A 278 7.59 11.22 1.78
C LEU A 278 6.88 9.88 1.57
N SER A 279 5.78 9.89 0.82
CA SER A 279 5.28 8.66 0.20
C SER A 279 6.25 8.18 -0.88
N ARG A 280 6.21 6.88 -1.21
CA ARG A 280 7.01 6.28 -2.29
C ARG A 280 6.83 7.04 -3.61
N THR A 281 5.59 7.40 -3.95
CA THR A 281 5.25 8.15 -5.16
C THR A 281 5.84 9.55 -5.16
N GLN A 282 5.83 10.25 -4.02
CA GLN A 282 6.43 11.57 -3.88
C GLN A 282 7.96 11.52 -3.99
N LEU A 283 8.61 10.50 -3.41
CA LEU A 283 10.05 10.33 -3.51
C LEU A 283 10.47 10.07 -4.96
N ILE A 284 9.78 9.16 -5.67
CA ILE A 284 10.04 8.84 -7.08
C ILE A 284 9.87 10.08 -7.95
N LYS A 285 8.75 10.81 -7.81
CA LYS A 285 8.48 12.03 -8.58
C LYS A 285 9.54 13.11 -8.36
N ARG A 286 10.02 13.28 -7.11
CA ARG A 286 11.09 14.25 -6.80
C ARG A 286 12.45 13.81 -7.33
N LEU A 287 12.75 12.51 -7.30
CA LEU A 287 13.97 11.95 -7.87
C LEU A 287 13.99 12.06 -9.39
N ASP A 288 12.88 11.78 -10.08
CA ASP A 288 12.75 11.95 -11.53
C ASP A 288 12.97 13.41 -11.92
N GLY A 289 12.37 14.34 -11.16
CA GLY A 289 12.65 15.77 -11.30
C GLY A 289 14.12 16.11 -11.15
N ALA A 290 14.79 15.59 -10.12
CA ALA A 290 16.22 15.85 -9.86
C ALA A 290 17.16 15.22 -10.89
N ILE A 291 16.78 14.08 -11.50
CA ILE A 291 17.55 13.43 -12.58
C ILE A 291 17.48 14.24 -13.87
N LEU A 292 16.31 14.85 -14.15
CA LEU A 292 16.09 15.70 -15.33
C LEU A 292 16.71 17.10 -15.17
N ASP A 293 16.66 17.66 -13.96
CA ASP A 293 17.13 19.01 -13.64
C ASP A 293 18.64 18.98 -13.32
N ARG A 294 19.48 18.79 -14.35
CA ARG A 294 20.96 18.66 -14.28
C ARG A 294 21.71 19.91 -13.79
N ALA A 295 21.08 20.81 -13.05
CA ALA A 295 21.63 22.10 -12.64
C ALA A 295 22.11 22.09 -11.17
N ALA A 296 23.31 21.56 -10.91
CA ALA A 296 24.33 22.13 -10.00
C ALA A 296 25.53 21.16 -9.78
N PRO A 297 26.73 21.46 -10.30
CA PRO A 297 27.92 20.60 -10.18
C PRO A 297 28.70 20.77 -8.86
N ALA A 298 28.06 21.08 -7.73
CA ALA A 298 28.77 21.44 -6.49
C ALA A 298 28.46 20.57 -5.27
N GLN A 299 27.53 19.62 -5.33
CA GLN A 299 27.08 18.85 -4.16
C GLN A 299 26.84 17.38 -4.54
N ALA A 300 27.38 16.45 -3.74
CA ALA A 300 27.27 15.01 -3.94
C ALA A 300 25.88 14.50 -3.55
N GLN A 301 25.23 13.78 -4.46
CA GLN A 301 23.89 13.22 -4.25
C GLN A 301 23.93 11.70 -4.25
N ALA A 302 23.12 11.08 -3.40
CA ALA A 302 22.96 9.63 -3.40
C ALA A 302 21.55 9.21 -2.97
N VAL A 303 21.13 8.05 -3.46
CA VAL A 303 20.01 7.30 -2.89
C VAL A 303 20.56 6.20 -2.01
N LEU A 304 20.05 6.12 -0.79
CA LEU A 304 20.38 5.08 0.18
C LEU A 304 19.22 4.08 0.23
N PHE A 305 19.54 2.79 0.17
CA PHE A 305 18.60 1.74 0.54
C PHE A 305 19.12 1.07 1.81
N ILE A 306 18.29 1.03 2.84
CA ILE A 306 18.67 0.62 4.20
C ILE A 306 17.83 -0.58 4.59
N ARG A 307 18.51 -1.69 4.83
CA ARG A 307 17.92 -2.97 5.19
C ARG A 307 18.36 -3.38 6.60
N VAL A 308 17.45 -3.98 7.35
CA VAL A 308 17.73 -4.59 8.66
C VAL A 308 18.29 -5.99 8.45
N ASP A 309 19.40 -6.31 9.11
CA ASP A 309 19.99 -7.65 9.01
C ASP A 309 19.31 -8.64 9.96
N ASP A 310 19.39 -9.93 9.60
CA ASP A 310 18.99 -11.02 10.48
C ASP A 310 20.16 -11.37 11.40
N ALA A 311 19.96 -11.32 12.71
CA ALA A 311 21.01 -11.71 13.66
C ALA A 311 21.01 -13.24 13.86
N PRO A 312 22.15 -13.94 13.67
CA PRO A 312 22.22 -15.40 13.81
C PRO A 312 21.89 -15.90 15.23
N ALA A 313 21.94 -15.04 16.25
CA ALA A 313 21.57 -15.36 17.63
C ALA A 313 20.14 -14.93 18.02
N ARG A 314 19.39 -14.23 17.16
CA ARG A 314 18.15 -13.51 17.53
C ARG A 314 16.91 -13.83 16.68
N GLY A 315 17.03 -14.71 15.68
CA GLY A 315 15.93 -15.09 14.78
C GLY A 315 15.58 -14.01 13.75
N ARG A 316 14.88 -14.40 12.67
CA ARG A 316 14.37 -13.45 11.65
C ARG A 316 13.26 -12.60 12.25
N LEU A 317 13.32 -11.29 12.05
CA LEU A 317 12.19 -10.41 12.37
C LEU A 317 11.03 -10.75 11.43
N ASP A 318 9.84 -10.95 12.00
CA ASP A 318 8.61 -11.12 11.23
C ASP A 318 8.12 -9.77 10.65
N ALA A 319 7.05 -9.80 9.85
CA ALA A 319 6.52 -8.60 9.22
C ALA A 319 6.12 -7.51 10.23
N ALA A 320 5.54 -7.91 11.38
CA ALA A 320 5.17 -7.00 12.45
C ALA A 320 6.39 -6.37 13.14
N GLY A 321 7.47 -7.14 13.33
CA GLY A 321 8.74 -6.65 13.85
C GLY A 321 9.40 -5.66 12.91
N LEU A 322 9.41 -5.92 11.60
CA LEU A 322 9.88 -4.96 10.59
C LEU A 322 9.02 -3.70 10.56
N ASP A 323 7.70 -3.83 10.74
CA ASP A 323 6.78 -2.71 10.82
C ASP A 323 7.03 -1.77 12.00
N ALA A 324 7.45 -2.33 13.13
CA ALA A 324 7.84 -1.56 14.31
C ALA A 324 9.24 -0.93 14.17
N VAL A 325 10.14 -1.53 13.39
CA VAL A 325 11.55 -1.09 13.26
C VAL A 325 11.73 0.00 12.21
N HIS A 326 11.02 -0.07 11.07
CA HIS A 326 11.20 0.90 9.97
C HIS A 326 10.95 2.37 10.38
N PRO A 327 9.94 2.72 11.20
CA PRO A 327 9.78 4.10 11.69
C PRO A 327 11.00 4.59 12.49
N LEU A 328 11.64 3.71 13.26
CA LEU A 328 12.83 4.03 14.05
C LEU A 328 14.06 4.26 13.16
N ILE A 329 14.17 3.51 12.06
CA ILE A 329 15.20 3.71 11.04
C ILE A 329 14.97 5.02 10.29
N ILE A 330 13.73 5.33 9.92
CA ILE A 330 13.39 6.61 9.31
C ILE A 330 13.83 7.76 10.20
N GLU A 331 13.52 7.70 11.50
CA GLU A 331 13.92 8.72 12.45
C GLU A 331 15.44 8.78 12.66
N LEU A 332 16.11 7.63 12.67
CA LEU A 332 17.58 7.56 12.71
C LEU A 332 18.20 8.24 11.48
N VAL A 333 17.71 7.96 10.28
CA VAL A 333 18.16 8.60 9.04
C VAL A 333 17.93 10.11 9.11
N ARG A 334 16.76 10.57 9.57
CA ARG A 334 16.46 12.00 9.73
C ARG A 334 17.44 12.69 10.67
N ARG A 335 17.73 12.07 11.81
CA ARG A 335 18.67 12.61 12.80
C ARG A 335 20.10 12.65 12.28
N CYS A 336 20.56 11.59 11.61
CA CYS A 336 21.92 11.54 11.07
C CYS A 336 22.10 12.45 9.85
N ALA A 337 21.11 12.49 8.94
CA ALA A 337 21.20 13.22 7.68
C ALA A 337 20.89 14.71 7.84
N GLY A 338 20.00 15.09 8.77
CA GLY A 338 19.61 16.48 9.01
C GLY A 338 19.27 17.22 7.71
N ALA A 339 19.95 18.35 7.46
CA ALA A 339 19.75 19.19 6.28
C ALA A 339 20.22 18.54 4.96
N ALA A 340 20.99 17.45 5.03
CA ALA A 340 21.41 16.70 3.85
C ALA A 340 20.28 15.81 3.30
N GLN A 341 19.26 15.48 4.08
CA GLN A 341 18.14 14.71 3.55
C GLN A 341 17.33 15.54 2.53
N ARG A 342 16.78 14.88 1.53
CA ARG A 342 15.83 15.45 0.54
C ARG A 342 14.49 14.70 0.50
N GLY A 343 14.47 13.47 1.02
CA GLY A 343 13.27 12.69 1.29
C GLY A 343 13.62 11.33 1.89
N VAL A 344 12.71 10.76 2.68
CA VAL A 344 12.83 9.39 3.20
C VAL A 344 11.46 8.71 3.16
N CYS A 345 11.41 7.45 2.75
CA CYS A 345 10.17 6.67 2.73
C CYS A 345 10.43 5.19 3.07
N ARG A 346 9.35 4.47 3.41
CA ARG A 346 9.37 3.00 3.46
C ARG A 346 9.35 2.45 2.04
N HIS A 347 10.12 1.39 1.77
CA HIS A 347 10.23 0.79 0.44
C HIS A 347 10.59 -0.69 0.54
N ASP A 348 9.71 -1.57 0.04
CA ASP A 348 9.92 -3.01 -0.16
C ASP A 348 10.79 -3.70 0.91
N GLY A 349 10.28 -3.78 2.15
CA GLY A 349 10.97 -4.45 3.25
C GLY A 349 12.11 -3.66 3.90
N GLY A 350 12.41 -2.44 3.44
CA GLY A 350 13.43 -1.54 3.98
C GLY A 350 13.04 -0.05 3.95
N VAL A 351 14.04 0.81 4.11
CA VAL A 351 13.91 2.27 4.09
C VAL A 351 14.73 2.85 2.96
N CYS A 352 14.13 3.72 2.15
CA CYS A 352 14.81 4.43 1.07
C CYS A 352 14.95 5.92 1.42
N ALA A 353 16.14 6.47 1.25
CA ALA A 353 16.42 7.87 1.54
C ALA A 353 17.19 8.54 0.40
N TRP A 354 16.76 9.73 0.00
CA TRP A 354 17.53 10.58 -0.91
C TRP A 354 18.29 11.62 -0.09
N VAL A 355 19.61 11.66 -0.27
CA VAL A 355 20.52 12.54 0.46
C VAL A 355 21.36 13.38 -0.49
N HIS A 356 21.72 14.56 -0.01
CA HIS A 356 22.39 15.62 -0.72
C HIS A 356 23.43 16.23 0.21
N CYS A 357 24.68 15.81 0.06
CA CYS A 357 25.81 16.21 0.89
C CYS A 357 26.76 17.13 0.11
N PRO A 358 27.48 18.05 0.77
CA PRO A 358 28.50 18.85 0.11
C PRO A 358 29.60 18.03 -0.60
N SER A 359 29.94 16.83 -0.10
CA SER A 359 30.95 15.97 -0.72
C SER A 359 30.68 14.48 -0.52
N GLU A 360 31.35 13.67 -1.34
CA GLU A 360 31.24 12.20 -1.28
C GLU A 360 31.72 11.56 0.04
N PRO A 361 32.82 12.01 0.67
CA PRO A 361 33.21 11.55 2.00
C PRO A 361 32.11 11.74 3.05
N GLN A 362 31.33 12.84 2.98
CA GLN A 362 30.26 13.10 3.94
C GLN A 362 29.08 12.14 3.79
N ILE A 363 28.83 11.61 2.58
CA ILE A 363 27.85 10.52 2.39
C ILE A 363 28.35 9.27 3.12
N THR A 364 29.64 8.96 3.04
CA THR A 364 30.23 7.82 3.76
C THR A 364 30.13 8.00 5.28
N ASP A 365 30.46 9.19 5.79
CA ASP A 365 30.34 9.51 7.22
C ASP A 365 28.89 9.42 7.71
N LEU A 366 27.94 9.91 6.90
CA LEU A 366 26.50 9.82 7.18
C LEU A 366 26.06 8.36 7.30
N VAL A 367 26.43 7.52 6.34
CA VAL A 367 26.04 6.11 6.36
C VAL A 367 26.70 5.36 7.53
N ALA A 368 27.95 5.68 7.86
CA ALA A 368 28.61 5.16 9.05
C ALA A 368 27.90 5.57 10.35
N ALA A 369 27.45 6.82 10.44
CA ALA A 369 26.67 7.31 11.58
C ALA A 369 25.30 6.62 11.70
N ILE A 370 24.62 6.38 10.58
CA ILE A 370 23.36 5.61 10.55
C ILE A 370 23.59 4.19 11.06
N ARG A 371 24.65 3.49 10.62
CA ARG A 371 24.96 2.13 11.12
C ARG A 371 25.30 2.13 12.60
N ALA A 372 26.14 3.05 13.06
CA ALA A 372 26.52 3.15 14.47
C ALA A 372 25.31 3.46 15.37
N GLY A 373 24.39 4.31 14.90
CA GLY A 373 23.16 4.62 15.64
C GLY A 373 22.15 3.47 15.66
N ALA A 374 22.17 2.59 14.66
CA ALA A 374 21.33 1.39 14.65
C ALA A 374 21.80 0.35 15.67
N ALA A 375 23.12 0.25 15.87
CA ALA A 375 23.74 -0.63 16.87
C ALA A 375 23.42 -0.22 18.32
N THR A 376 22.98 1.02 18.56
CA THR A 376 22.57 1.52 19.88
C THR A 376 21.06 1.64 20.04
N LEU A 377 20.29 1.26 19.01
CA LEU A 377 18.85 1.42 18.99
C LEU A 377 18.17 0.37 19.87
N VAL A 378 17.23 0.83 20.70
CA VAL A 378 16.39 -0.03 21.55
C VAL A 378 15.05 -0.22 20.85
N LEU A 379 14.73 -1.46 20.51
CA LEU A 379 13.47 -1.81 19.86
C LEU A 379 12.32 -1.92 20.88
N PRO A 380 11.06 -1.77 20.45
CA PRO A 380 9.89 -1.96 21.31
C PRO A 380 9.81 -3.37 21.91
N SER A 381 10.46 -4.35 21.28
CA SER A 381 10.61 -5.73 21.77
C SER A 381 11.66 -5.89 22.88
N GLY A 382 12.33 -4.80 23.31
CA GLY A 382 13.42 -4.83 24.29
C GLY A 382 14.78 -5.28 23.72
N LEU A 383 14.82 -5.64 22.43
CA LEU A 383 16.06 -5.98 21.73
C LEU A 383 16.91 -4.73 21.51
N THR A 384 18.21 -4.85 21.77
CA THR A 384 19.17 -3.75 21.58
C THR A 384 20.20 -4.09 20.49
N GLY A 385 20.46 -3.12 19.64
CA GLY A 385 21.50 -3.16 18.62
C GLY A 385 21.15 -4.06 17.45
N ILE A 386 20.44 -3.48 16.48
CA ILE A 386 20.26 -4.04 15.14
C ILE A 386 21.44 -3.63 14.26
N THR A 387 21.80 -4.49 13.32
CA THR A 387 22.76 -4.14 12.27
C THR A 387 22.03 -3.84 10.98
N LEU A 388 22.65 -2.99 10.15
CA LEU A 388 22.08 -2.54 8.89
C LEU A 388 23.03 -2.83 7.74
N SER A 389 22.45 -3.37 6.67
CA SER A 389 23.07 -3.40 5.35
C SER A 389 22.58 -2.22 4.53
N ILE A 390 23.50 -1.37 4.08
CA ILE A 390 23.17 -0.13 3.40
C ILE A 390 23.80 -0.11 2.01
N GLY A 391 22.97 0.13 1.00
CA GLY A 391 23.39 0.32 -0.37
C GLY A 391 23.32 1.78 -0.77
N ILE A 392 24.39 2.26 -1.44
CA ILE A 392 24.49 3.63 -1.96
C ILE A 392 24.37 3.57 -3.48
N GLY A 393 23.27 4.11 -4.02
CA GLY A 393 23.09 4.39 -5.44
C GLY A 393 23.58 5.79 -5.77
N SER A 394 24.69 5.88 -6.50
CA SER A 394 25.26 7.15 -6.95
C SER A 394 24.51 7.68 -8.18
N PHE A 395 24.35 9.01 -8.24
CA PHE A 395 23.81 9.71 -9.42
C PHE A 395 24.78 9.70 -10.62
N GLU A 396 26.03 9.30 -10.39
CA GLU A 396 27.04 9.10 -11.42
C GLU A 396 27.46 7.62 -11.48
N PRO A 397 27.43 7.00 -12.69
CA PRO A 397 26.90 7.54 -13.95
C PRO A 397 25.38 7.79 -13.88
N PRO A 398 24.83 8.67 -14.74
CA PRO A 398 23.42 9.07 -14.69
C PRO A 398 22.47 7.86 -14.70
N ALA A 399 21.37 7.96 -13.95
CA ALA A 399 20.26 7.02 -14.02
C ALA A 399 19.24 7.49 -15.07
N ASP A 400 18.62 6.57 -15.81
CA ASP A 400 17.59 6.91 -16.80
C ASP A 400 16.30 7.43 -16.14
N ASN A 401 16.02 6.97 -14.92
CA ASN A 401 14.88 7.37 -14.11
C ASN A 401 15.13 7.04 -12.62
N ALA A 402 14.26 7.55 -11.74
CA ALA A 402 14.33 7.35 -10.30
C ALA A 402 14.31 5.88 -9.90
N LEU A 403 13.56 5.05 -10.61
CA LEU A 403 13.48 3.61 -10.36
C LEU A 403 14.82 2.92 -10.58
N SER A 404 15.57 3.31 -11.60
CA SER A 404 16.92 2.78 -11.88
C SER A 404 17.90 3.14 -10.77
N LEU A 405 17.83 4.37 -10.24
CA LEU A 405 18.68 4.83 -9.15
C LEU A 405 18.36 4.13 -7.82
N ILE A 406 17.07 3.96 -7.52
CA ILE A 406 16.60 3.18 -6.36
C ILE A 406 17.02 1.71 -6.53
N SER A 407 16.90 1.14 -7.72
CA SER A 407 17.33 -0.23 -8.03
C SER A 407 18.83 -0.43 -7.80
N ARG A 408 19.67 0.55 -8.14
CA ARG A 408 21.12 0.51 -7.85
C ARG A 408 21.39 0.48 -6.34
N ALA A 409 20.73 1.38 -5.59
CA ALA A 409 20.86 1.44 -4.14
C ALA A 409 20.36 0.14 -3.48
N TRP A 410 19.23 -0.40 -3.94
CA TRP A 410 18.68 -1.67 -3.46
C TRP A 410 19.63 -2.83 -3.72
N ALA A 411 20.15 -2.98 -4.95
CA ALA A 411 21.07 -4.05 -5.30
C ALA A 411 22.36 -4.02 -4.46
N ALA A 412 22.89 -2.82 -4.18
CA ALA A 412 24.06 -2.67 -3.31
C ALA A 412 23.75 -3.06 -1.85
N ALA A 413 22.56 -2.75 -1.35
CA ALA A 413 22.14 -3.13 0.00
C ALA A 413 21.92 -4.64 0.12
N GLU A 414 21.39 -5.26 -0.94
CA GLU A 414 21.17 -6.70 -1.02
C GLU A 414 22.49 -7.46 -1.07
N GLU A 415 23.45 -6.99 -1.86
CA GLU A 415 24.81 -7.52 -1.88
C GLU A 415 25.50 -7.36 -0.51
N ALA A 416 25.32 -6.21 0.15
CA ALA A 416 25.84 -5.96 1.49
C ALA A 416 25.29 -6.96 2.52
N TYR A 417 23.97 -7.21 2.44
CA TYR A 417 23.29 -8.19 3.29
C TYR A 417 23.78 -9.62 3.01
N ARG A 418 23.85 -10.04 1.74
CA ARG A 418 24.30 -11.39 1.34
C ARG A 418 25.76 -11.67 1.68
N ALA A 419 26.61 -10.65 1.65
CA ALA A 419 28.02 -10.79 1.97
C ALA A 419 28.29 -10.96 3.49
N GLY A 420 27.24 -11.01 4.33
CA GLY A 420 27.31 -11.29 5.76
C GLY A 420 26.76 -10.17 6.66
N GLY A 421 25.99 -9.24 6.08
CA GLY A 421 25.37 -8.15 6.83
C GLY A 421 26.34 -7.06 7.29
N ASP A 422 25.78 -6.11 8.03
CA ASP A 422 26.44 -5.04 8.76
C ASP A 422 27.53 -4.30 7.96
N ARG A 423 27.19 -3.88 6.74
CA ARG A 423 28.13 -3.21 5.86
C ARG A 423 27.47 -2.24 4.91
N VAL A 424 28.33 -1.47 4.25
CA VAL A 424 27.95 -0.48 3.26
C VAL A 424 28.58 -0.87 1.94
N LEU A 425 27.77 -0.97 0.90
CA LEU A 425 28.27 -1.09 -0.46
C LEU A 425 27.76 0.08 -1.28
N ARG A 426 28.60 0.51 -2.23
CA ARG A 426 28.28 1.57 -3.15
C ARG A 426 28.34 1.04 -4.57
N ARG A 427 27.31 1.34 -5.34
CA ARG A 427 27.27 1.05 -6.76
C ARG A 427 27.23 2.36 -7.54
N ARG A 428 28.34 2.67 -8.18
CA ARG A 428 28.41 3.48 -9.41
C ARG A 428 28.35 2.44 -10.51
N ASP A 429 27.48 2.51 -11.51
CA ASP A 429 27.68 1.61 -12.66
C ASP A 429 29.09 1.83 -13.23
N PRO A 430 29.74 0.81 -13.83
CA PRO A 430 31.11 0.91 -14.34
C PRO A 430 31.29 2.01 -15.40
N ASP A 431 32.53 2.43 -15.62
CA ASP A 431 33.01 3.37 -16.67
C ASP A 431 32.34 3.15 -18.05
N PRO A 432 32.32 4.18 -18.93
CA PRO A 432 31.64 4.10 -20.22
C PRO A 432 32.17 2.94 -21.07
N PRO A 433 31.37 2.39 -22.00
CA PRO A 433 31.86 1.39 -22.92
C PRO A 433 33.02 1.98 -23.74
N ALA A 434 34.22 1.49 -23.44
CA ALA A 434 35.16 1.11 -24.48
C ALA A 434 34.44 0.14 -25.45
N PRO A 435 34.92 0.02 -26.70
CA PRO A 435 34.16 -0.09 -27.95
C PRO A 435 33.04 -1.17 -27.97
N PRO A 436 32.03 -1.05 -28.85
CA PRO A 436 30.68 -1.55 -28.64
C PRO A 436 30.66 -3.05 -28.33
N GLY A 437 30.21 -3.38 -27.13
CA GLY A 437 30.24 -4.73 -26.60
C GLY A 437 29.71 -4.81 -25.17
N VAL A 438 28.39 -4.95 -25.07
CA VAL A 438 27.62 -5.68 -24.05
C VAL A 438 27.49 -5.12 -22.62
N ASP A 439 26.23 -5.09 -22.18
CA ASP A 439 25.68 -4.50 -20.97
C ASP A 439 25.72 -5.54 -19.83
N THR A 440 26.56 -5.38 -18.80
CA THR A 440 27.02 -6.49 -17.92
C THR A 440 25.93 -7.13 -17.04
N ALA A 441 24.87 -6.39 -16.66
CA ALA A 441 23.72 -6.94 -15.92
C ALA A 441 22.77 -7.71 -16.84
N ASP A 442 22.58 -7.21 -18.06
CA ASP A 442 21.89 -7.89 -19.14
C ASP A 442 22.67 -9.14 -19.57
N GLU A 443 24.01 -9.09 -19.63
CA GLU A 443 24.86 -10.26 -19.89
C GLU A 443 24.74 -11.32 -18.81
N LEU A 444 24.75 -10.93 -17.55
CA LEU A 444 24.58 -11.89 -16.45
C LEU A 444 23.21 -12.55 -16.53
N THR A 445 22.15 -11.76 -16.71
CA THR A 445 20.79 -12.27 -16.86
C THR A 445 20.65 -13.14 -18.11
N LEU A 446 21.26 -12.73 -19.23
CA LEU A 446 21.30 -13.48 -20.48
C LEU A 446 22.04 -14.81 -20.31
N ARG A 447 23.15 -14.82 -19.58
CA ARG A 447 23.87 -16.06 -19.21
C ARG A 447 22.98 -16.96 -18.38
N LEU A 448 22.33 -16.45 -17.33
CA LEU A 448 21.39 -17.23 -16.52
C LEU A 448 20.24 -17.81 -17.37
N VAL A 449 19.68 -17.04 -18.30
CA VAL A 449 18.64 -17.52 -19.23
C VAL A 449 19.18 -18.62 -20.15
N ARG A 450 20.39 -18.45 -20.71
CA ARG A 450 21.04 -19.46 -21.56
C ARG A 450 21.33 -20.75 -20.80
N ASP A 451 21.95 -20.63 -19.62
CA ASP A 451 22.23 -21.77 -18.73
C ASP A 451 20.92 -22.49 -18.34
N ALA A 452 19.83 -21.75 -18.13
CA ALA A 452 18.53 -22.32 -17.82
C ALA A 452 17.85 -23.02 -19.00
N LEU A 453 18.05 -22.54 -20.22
CA LEU A 453 17.64 -23.25 -21.44
C LEU A 453 18.40 -24.58 -21.61
N ASP A 454 19.68 -24.60 -21.23
CA ASP A 454 20.53 -25.81 -21.30
C ASP A 454 20.24 -26.82 -20.18
N GLY A 455 19.43 -26.45 -19.18
CA GLY A 455 18.85 -27.37 -18.20
C GLY A 455 19.07 -27.03 -16.74
N SER A 456 19.70 -25.88 -16.42
CA SER A 456 19.96 -25.47 -15.04
C SER A 456 19.28 -24.15 -14.67
N GLY A 457 18.27 -24.20 -13.78
CA GLY A 457 17.72 -23.01 -13.12
C GLY A 457 16.24 -22.74 -13.41
N PHE A 458 15.75 -23.03 -14.63
CA PHE A 458 14.32 -22.93 -14.87
C PHE A 458 13.55 -24.01 -14.12
N HIS A 459 12.45 -23.61 -13.49
CA HIS A 459 11.46 -24.49 -12.89
C HIS A 459 10.07 -23.91 -13.03
N LEU A 460 9.07 -24.78 -12.95
CA LEU A 460 7.66 -24.41 -13.07
C LEU A 460 7.02 -24.45 -11.68
N VAL A 461 6.25 -23.41 -11.39
CA VAL A 461 5.30 -23.39 -10.27
C VAL A 461 3.88 -23.30 -10.82
N TYR A 462 2.91 -23.74 -10.05
CA TYR A 462 1.54 -23.96 -10.49
C TYR A 462 0.59 -23.19 -9.59
N GLN A 463 -0.34 -22.44 -10.17
CA GLN A 463 -1.38 -21.73 -9.43
C GLN A 463 -2.76 -22.26 -9.80
N PRO A 464 -3.59 -22.67 -8.83
CA PRO A 464 -4.91 -23.22 -9.13
C PRO A 464 -5.86 -22.18 -9.74
N ILE A 465 -6.71 -22.66 -10.64
CA ILE A 465 -7.81 -21.91 -11.24
C ILE A 465 -9.11 -22.59 -10.80
N LEU A 466 -9.84 -21.95 -9.89
CA LEU A 466 -11.05 -22.50 -9.28
C LEU A 466 -12.23 -22.38 -10.25
N SER A 467 -12.97 -23.48 -10.46
CA SER A 467 -14.20 -23.49 -11.23
C SER A 467 -15.40 -23.12 -10.35
N LEU A 468 -16.23 -22.18 -10.80
CA LEU A 468 -17.49 -21.84 -10.14
C LEU A 468 -18.63 -22.79 -10.53
N ARG A 469 -18.44 -23.57 -11.60
CA ARG A 469 -19.37 -24.61 -12.04
C ARG A 469 -18.81 -25.99 -11.68
N LYS A 470 -19.67 -27.00 -11.55
CA LYS A 470 -19.23 -28.40 -11.36
C LYS A 470 -18.27 -28.77 -12.50
N SER A 471 -17.00 -28.97 -12.16
CA SER A 471 -15.94 -29.36 -13.09
C SER A 471 -15.22 -30.56 -12.50
N GLN A 472 -15.03 -31.60 -13.31
CA GLN A 472 -14.23 -32.76 -12.92
C GLN A 472 -12.74 -32.61 -13.23
N ARG A 473 -12.32 -31.50 -13.85
CA ARG A 473 -10.91 -31.23 -14.16
C ARG A 473 -10.31 -30.22 -13.20
N GLU A 474 -9.15 -30.57 -12.68
CA GLU A 474 -8.27 -29.73 -11.86
C GLU A 474 -7.50 -28.79 -12.78
N ARG A 475 -7.63 -27.47 -12.61
CA ARG A 475 -7.01 -26.50 -13.52
C ARG A 475 -5.90 -25.74 -12.81
N TYR A 476 -4.75 -25.63 -13.47
CA TYR A 476 -3.63 -24.83 -12.97
C TYR A 476 -3.05 -23.97 -14.07
N GLU A 477 -2.69 -22.74 -13.73
CA GLU A 477 -1.77 -21.92 -14.53
C GLU A 477 -0.33 -22.34 -14.24
N VAL A 478 0.44 -22.52 -15.31
CA VAL A 478 1.87 -22.80 -15.26
C VAL A 478 2.63 -21.47 -15.29
N LEU A 479 3.47 -21.25 -14.27
CA LEU A 479 4.25 -20.05 -14.12
C LEU A 479 5.75 -20.39 -14.09
N LEU A 480 6.52 -19.76 -14.96
CA LEU A 480 7.97 -19.95 -15.01
C LEU A 480 8.66 -19.23 -13.83
N ARG A 481 9.71 -19.84 -13.30
CA ARG A 481 10.64 -19.24 -12.34
C ARG A 481 12.07 -19.58 -12.74
N LEU A 482 12.99 -18.68 -12.43
CA LEU A 482 14.42 -18.88 -12.66
C LEU A 482 15.14 -18.92 -11.31
N ARG A 483 15.77 -20.04 -10.99
CA ARG A 483 16.60 -20.19 -9.81
C ARG A 483 18.04 -19.83 -10.17
N THR A 484 18.62 -18.86 -9.46
CA THR A 484 20.04 -18.51 -9.65
C THR A 484 20.94 -19.60 -9.04
N PRO A 485 22.24 -19.66 -9.40
CA PRO A 485 23.20 -20.57 -8.78
C PRO A 485 23.28 -20.41 -7.24
N GLU A 486 23.02 -19.22 -6.73
CA GLU A 486 23.00 -18.88 -5.31
C GLU A 486 21.69 -19.32 -4.60
N GLY A 487 20.72 -19.85 -5.35
CA GLY A 487 19.45 -20.37 -4.84
C GLY A 487 18.30 -19.36 -4.79
N GLU A 488 18.49 -18.13 -5.25
CA GLU A 488 17.43 -17.12 -5.34
C GLU A 488 16.42 -17.48 -6.43
N ILE A 489 15.12 -17.25 -6.19
CA ILE A 489 14.05 -17.51 -7.15
C ILE A 489 13.58 -16.18 -7.76
N LEU A 490 13.85 -16.01 -9.04
CA LEU A 490 13.48 -14.83 -9.82
C LEU A 490 12.14 -15.03 -10.54
N PRO A 491 11.22 -14.06 -10.47
CA PRO A 491 9.98 -14.08 -11.24
C PRO A 491 10.24 -13.72 -12.71
N PRO A 492 9.31 -14.05 -13.64
CA PRO A 492 9.44 -13.77 -15.06
C PRO A 492 9.76 -12.31 -15.40
N ALA A 493 9.19 -11.35 -14.66
CA ALA A 493 9.42 -9.92 -14.86
C ALA A 493 10.91 -9.51 -14.72
N ALA A 494 11.71 -10.28 -13.99
CA ALA A 494 13.13 -9.99 -13.78
C ALA A 494 14.04 -10.42 -14.95
N PHE A 495 13.63 -11.42 -15.75
CA PHE A 495 14.51 -12.01 -16.78
C PHE A 495 13.89 -12.12 -18.18
N LEU A 496 12.56 -12.19 -18.32
CA LEU A 496 11.91 -12.27 -19.63
C LEU A 496 12.16 -11.03 -20.52
N PRO A 497 12.21 -9.78 -20.00
CA PRO A 497 12.56 -8.63 -20.83
C PRO A 497 13.94 -8.74 -21.49
N VAL A 498 14.93 -9.31 -20.78
CA VAL A 498 16.27 -9.59 -21.33
C VAL A 498 16.18 -10.67 -22.41
N ALA A 499 15.48 -11.78 -22.12
CA ALA A 499 15.26 -12.84 -23.10
C ALA A 499 14.58 -12.31 -24.38
N ALA A 500 13.62 -11.38 -24.25
CA ALA A 500 12.94 -10.74 -25.36
C ALA A 500 13.90 -9.90 -26.23
N ARG A 501 14.70 -9.02 -25.61
CA ARG A 501 15.69 -8.20 -26.34
C ARG A 501 16.70 -9.04 -27.12
N HIS A 502 17.02 -10.23 -26.63
CA HIS A 502 17.97 -11.15 -27.27
C HIS A 502 17.30 -12.23 -28.13
N GLY A 503 16.00 -12.15 -28.39
CA GLY A 503 15.29 -13.10 -29.26
C GLY A 503 15.18 -14.52 -28.70
N LEU A 504 15.33 -14.71 -27.38
CA LEU A 504 15.30 -16.01 -26.72
C LEU A 504 13.89 -16.44 -26.28
N LEU A 505 12.86 -15.59 -26.43
CA LEU A 505 11.49 -15.93 -26.03
C LEU A 505 10.96 -17.22 -26.67
N PRO A 506 11.14 -17.49 -27.99
CA PRO A 506 10.69 -18.75 -28.56
C PRO A 506 11.37 -19.98 -27.94
N ALA A 507 12.65 -19.87 -27.59
CA ALA A 507 13.37 -20.96 -26.92
C ALA A 507 12.84 -21.20 -25.50
N VAL A 508 12.57 -20.12 -24.76
CA VAL A 508 11.95 -20.17 -23.42
C VAL A 508 10.55 -20.77 -23.49
N ASP A 509 9.73 -20.34 -24.44
CA ASP A 509 8.37 -20.85 -24.66
C ASP A 509 8.36 -22.36 -24.95
N ARG A 510 9.27 -22.82 -25.83
CA ARG A 510 9.46 -24.27 -26.11
C ARG A 510 9.90 -25.03 -24.85
N TRP A 511 10.81 -24.46 -24.05
CA TRP A 511 11.25 -25.07 -22.80
C TRP A 511 10.08 -25.22 -21.83
N VAL A 512 9.31 -24.15 -21.61
CA VAL A 512 8.13 -24.13 -20.72
C VAL A 512 7.10 -25.13 -21.19
N LEU A 513 6.75 -25.11 -22.48
CA LEU A 513 5.73 -26.01 -23.02
C LEU A 513 6.16 -27.47 -22.88
N ARG A 514 7.40 -27.81 -23.24
CA ARG A 514 7.90 -29.20 -23.10
C ARG A 514 7.78 -29.69 -21.66
N ARG A 515 8.25 -28.91 -20.69
CA ARG A 515 8.22 -29.29 -19.26
C ARG A 515 6.79 -29.40 -18.73
N ALA A 516 5.91 -28.48 -19.12
CA ALA A 516 4.51 -28.53 -18.74
C ALA A 516 3.78 -29.74 -19.36
N LEU A 517 4.05 -30.10 -20.62
CA LEU A 517 3.50 -31.31 -21.26
C LEU A 517 4.02 -32.58 -20.58
N GLU A 518 5.28 -32.61 -20.13
CA GLU A 518 5.83 -33.71 -19.33
C GLU A 518 5.11 -33.85 -17.99
N THR A 519 4.87 -32.74 -17.27
CA THR A 519 4.04 -32.73 -16.06
C THR A 519 2.63 -33.25 -16.36
N LEU A 520 1.99 -32.77 -17.42
CA LEU A 520 0.65 -33.20 -17.81
C LEU A 520 0.58 -34.71 -18.09
N ARG A 521 1.62 -35.27 -18.71
CA ARG A 521 1.75 -36.72 -18.90
C ARG A 521 1.84 -37.48 -17.58
N GLN A 522 2.62 -36.98 -16.62
CA GLN A 522 2.75 -37.61 -15.30
C GLN A 522 1.40 -37.62 -14.55
N GLU A 523 0.65 -36.52 -14.62
CA GLU A 523 -0.70 -36.42 -14.06
C GLU A 523 -1.68 -37.41 -14.71
N ARG A 524 -1.63 -37.53 -16.05
CA ARG A 524 -2.40 -38.51 -16.81
C ARG A 524 -2.10 -39.93 -16.36
N ASP A 525 -0.82 -40.28 -16.27
CA ASP A 525 -0.36 -41.62 -15.91
C ASP A 525 -0.73 -41.95 -14.46
N ALA A 526 -0.87 -40.94 -13.60
CA ALA A 526 -1.39 -41.05 -12.24
C ALA A 526 -2.95 -41.04 -12.16
N GLY A 527 -3.64 -40.97 -13.30
CA GLY A 527 -5.11 -40.98 -13.38
C GLY A 527 -5.78 -39.67 -12.93
N ARG A 528 -5.02 -38.58 -12.79
CA ARG A 528 -5.56 -37.28 -12.37
C ARG A 528 -6.04 -36.47 -13.58
N PRO A 529 -7.28 -35.93 -13.55
CA PRO A 529 -7.86 -35.19 -14.67
C PRO A 529 -7.39 -33.73 -14.74
N THR A 530 -6.08 -33.51 -14.59
CA THR A 530 -5.41 -32.20 -14.57
C THR A 530 -5.42 -31.50 -15.93
N LEU A 531 -5.60 -30.19 -15.95
CA LEU A 531 -5.52 -29.33 -17.12
C LEU A 531 -4.57 -28.18 -16.80
N LEU A 532 -3.54 -28.02 -17.63
CA LEU A 532 -2.55 -26.97 -17.48
C LEU A 532 -2.83 -25.85 -18.49
N VAL A 533 -2.90 -24.61 -18.00
CA VAL A 533 -2.92 -23.38 -18.78
C VAL A 533 -1.47 -22.89 -18.89
N ILE A 534 -0.94 -22.86 -20.10
CA ILE A 534 0.49 -22.64 -20.35
C ILE A 534 0.65 -21.39 -21.21
N PHE A 535 1.31 -20.37 -20.67
CA PHE A 535 1.58 -19.14 -21.41
C PHE A 535 2.58 -19.37 -22.55
N GLN A 536 2.33 -18.76 -23.70
CA GLN A 536 3.22 -18.68 -24.85
C GLN A 536 3.24 -17.23 -25.34
N SER A 537 4.42 -16.71 -25.67
CA SER A 537 4.58 -15.34 -26.13
C SER A 537 4.12 -15.13 -27.58
N GLY A 538 3.82 -13.89 -27.96
CA GLY A 538 3.58 -13.53 -29.36
C GLY A 538 4.77 -13.84 -30.29
N ALA A 539 6.00 -13.89 -29.76
CA ALA A 539 7.18 -14.26 -30.55
C ALA A 539 7.10 -15.68 -31.10
N SER A 540 6.53 -16.62 -30.33
CA SER A 540 6.31 -18.00 -30.80
C SER A 540 5.28 -18.10 -31.93
N LEU A 541 4.32 -17.18 -32.02
CA LEU A 541 3.37 -17.13 -33.14
C LEU A 541 4.04 -16.69 -34.45
N ALA A 542 5.17 -15.99 -34.38
CA ALA A 542 5.93 -15.57 -35.54
C ALA A 542 6.86 -16.67 -36.09
N GLU A 543 7.14 -17.72 -35.32
CA GLU A 543 8.04 -18.81 -35.70
C GLU A 543 7.34 -19.80 -36.67
N PRO A 544 7.83 -19.97 -37.91
CA PRO A 544 7.15 -20.78 -38.92
C PRO A 544 7.01 -22.26 -38.56
N ASP A 545 7.96 -22.83 -37.82
CA ASP A 545 8.02 -24.24 -37.44
C ASP A 545 7.36 -24.54 -36.09
N TRP A 546 6.89 -23.51 -35.36
CA TRP A 546 6.42 -23.67 -33.99
C TRP A 546 5.22 -24.64 -33.90
N ILE A 547 4.25 -24.53 -34.79
CA ILE A 547 3.07 -25.41 -34.76
C ILE A 547 3.39 -26.86 -35.11
N ASP A 548 4.31 -27.09 -36.04
CA ASP A 548 4.77 -28.43 -36.39
C ASP A 548 5.55 -29.05 -35.23
N TRP A 549 6.34 -28.24 -34.52
CA TRP A 549 7.01 -28.65 -33.31
C TRP A 549 6.02 -28.99 -32.18
N VAL A 550 4.99 -28.16 -31.94
CA VAL A 550 3.92 -28.44 -30.96
C VAL A 550 3.20 -29.75 -31.29
N ARG A 551 2.87 -29.97 -32.57
CA ARG A 551 2.26 -31.23 -33.03
C ARG A 551 3.14 -32.42 -32.70
N ALA A 552 4.44 -32.33 -32.97
CA ALA A 552 5.39 -33.41 -32.68
C ALA A 552 5.48 -33.71 -31.18
N GLU A 553 5.54 -32.71 -30.30
CA GLU A 553 5.61 -32.91 -28.85
C GLU A 553 4.32 -33.55 -28.28
N VAL A 554 3.16 -33.11 -28.74
CA VAL A 554 1.86 -33.67 -28.32
C VAL A 554 1.71 -35.13 -28.74
N LEU A 555 2.14 -35.47 -29.96
CA LEU A 555 2.16 -36.85 -30.46
C LEU A 555 3.16 -37.70 -29.69
N ARG A 556 4.38 -37.19 -29.46
CA ARG A 556 5.46 -37.88 -28.74
C ARG A 556 5.04 -38.28 -27.33
N LEU A 557 4.26 -37.46 -26.65
CA LEU A 557 3.81 -37.70 -25.27
C LEU A 557 2.46 -38.42 -25.18
N ASP A 558 1.85 -38.77 -26.32
CA ASP A 558 0.52 -39.40 -26.44
C ASP A 558 -0.57 -38.66 -25.64
N LEU A 559 -0.57 -37.33 -25.71
CA LEU A 559 -1.49 -36.51 -24.90
C LEU A 559 -2.92 -36.50 -25.46
N ILE A 560 -3.33 -37.56 -26.19
CA ILE A 560 -4.59 -37.70 -26.93
C ILE A 560 -5.84 -37.64 -26.02
N ARG A 561 -5.70 -37.90 -24.73
CA ARG A 561 -6.81 -37.82 -23.76
C ARG A 561 -6.76 -36.61 -22.83
N GLN A 562 -5.64 -35.90 -22.76
CA GLN A 562 -5.42 -34.81 -21.80
C GLN A 562 -4.55 -33.73 -22.45
N ARG A 563 -5.19 -32.67 -22.95
CA ARG A 563 -4.52 -31.54 -23.64
C ARG A 563 -4.32 -30.36 -22.70
N PRO A 564 -3.26 -29.56 -22.94
CA PRO A 564 -3.15 -28.25 -22.31
C PRO A 564 -4.16 -27.26 -22.91
N VAL A 565 -4.26 -26.12 -22.24
CA VAL A 565 -4.75 -24.86 -22.80
C VAL A 565 -3.53 -23.97 -23.02
N LEU A 566 -3.40 -23.38 -24.20
CA LEU A 566 -2.33 -22.41 -24.47
C LEU A 566 -2.87 -20.99 -24.27
N GLU A 567 -2.21 -20.24 -23.40
CA GLU A 567 -2.53 -18.86 -23.09
C GLU A 567 -1.62 -17.90 -23.85
N PHE A 568 -2.20 -16.87 -24.46
CA PHE A 568 -1.47 -15.80 -25.16
C PHE A 568 -1.93 -14.44 -24.65
N ASN A 569 -1.06 -13.44 -24.68
CA ASN A 569 -1.45 -12.07 -24.42
C ASN A 569 -2.40 -11.56 -25.53
N ALA A 570 -3.55 -11.00 -25.16
CA ALA A 570 -4.56 -10.56 -26.11
C ALA A 570 -4.05 -9.46 -27.06
N GLN A 571 -3.17 -8.56 -26.58
CA GLN A 571 -2.60 -7.48 -27.39
C GLN A 571 -1.57 -8.02 -28.39
N ASP A 572 -0.73 -8.98 -27.98
CA ASP A 572 0.23 -9.62 -28.88
C ASP A 572 -0.49 -10.35 -30.02
N VAL A 573 -1.58 -11.06 -29.70
CA VAL A 573 -2.40 -11.76 -30.71
C VAL A 573 -3.11 -10.76 -31.63
N LEU A 574 -3.57 -9.63 -31.10
CA LEU A 574 -4.16 -8.57 -31.92
C LEU A 574 -3.12 -7.97 -32.90
N ALA A 575 -1.88 -7.76 -32.44
CA ALA A 575 -0.79 -7.27 -33.27
C ALA A 575 -0.35 -8.29 -34.34
N ALA A 576 -0.47 -9.59 -34.04
CA ALA A 576 -0.13 -10.71 -34.93
C ALA A 576 -1.39 -11.48 -35.42
N GLU A 577 -2.49 -10.76 -35.71
CA GLU A 577 -3.78 -11.39 -36.02
C GLU A 577 -3.72 -12.31 -37.25
N ASP A 578 -2.89 -11.98 -38.25
CA ASP A 578 -2.72 -12.79 -39.46
C ASP A 578 -2.05 -14.14 -39.18
N GLN A 579 -1.05 -14.18 -38.30
CA GLN A 579 -0.42 -15.41 -37.85
C GLN A 579 -1.42 -16.23 -37.02
N ALA A 580 -2.11 -15.59 -36.07
CA ALA A 580 -3.10 -16.25 -35.23
C ALA A 580 -4.26 -16.85 -36.04
N ARG A 581 -4.68 -16.20 -37.14
CA ARG A 581 -5.68 -16.71 -38.09
C ARG A 581 -5.31 -18.05 -38.69
N VAL A 582 -4.02 -18.31 -38.91
CA VAL A 582 -3.52 -19.56 -39.47
C VAL A 582 -3.28 -20.59 -38.36
N LEU A 583 -2.65 -20.19 -37.26
CA LEU A 583 -2.16 -21.11 -36.23
C LEU A 583 -3.25 -21.62 -35.28
N PHE A 584 -4.22 -20.79 -34.89
CA PHE A 584 -5.22 -21.20 -33.90
C PHE A 584 -6.16 -22.33 -34.40
N PRO A 585 -6.59 -22.35 -35.68
CA PRO A 585 -7.28 -23.51 -36.22
C PRO A 585 -6.45 -24.80 -36.18
N GLU A 586 -5.14 -24.73 -36.41
CA GLU A 586 -4.25 -25.91 -36.29
C GLU A 586 -4.19 -26.43 -34.85
N LEU A 587 -4.07 -25.54 -33.86
CA LEU A 587 -4.17 -25.91 -32.43
C LEU A 587 -5.53 -26.58 -32.13
N GLY A 588 -6.62 -26.04 -32.68
CA GLY A 588 -7.95 -26.63 -32.57
C GLY A 588 -8.03 -28.06 -33.14
N ARG A 589 -7.38 -28.34 -34.28
CA ARG A 589 -7.30 -29.71 -34.83
C ARG A 589 -6.52 -30.68 -33.94
N LEU A 590 -5.58 -30.17 -33.14
CA LEU A 590 -4.86 -30.95 -32.12
C LEU A 590 -5.69 -31.15 -30.84
N GLY A 591 -6.87 -30.52 -30.74
CA GLY A 591 -7.70 -30.50 -29.54
C GLY A 591 -7.17 -29.57 -28.45
N ILE A 592 -6.24 -28.67 -28.79
CA ILE A 592 -5.65 -27.70 -27.87
C ILE A 592 -6.50 -26.44 -27.92
N GLU A 593 -6.97 -26.02 -26.75
CA GLU A 593 -7.75 -24.79 -26.63
C GLU A 593 -6.85 -23.58 -26.45
N VAL A 594 -7.30 -22.44 -26.99
CA VAL A 594 -6.64 -21.14 -26.83
C VAL A 594 -7.33 -20.31 -25.74
N CYS A 595 -6.53 -19.76 -24.84
CA CYS A 595 -6.89 -18.75 -23.86
C CYS A 595 -6.26 -17.39 -24.23
N LEU A 596 -7.01 -16.30 -24.13
CA LEU A 596 -6.44 -14.94 -24.21
C LEU A 596 -6.37 -14.31 -22.82
N ALA A 597 -5.19 -13.80 -22.45
CA ALA A 597 -4.96 -13.07 -21.21
C ALA A 597 -4.96 -11.55 -21.42
N GLY A 598 -5.41 -10.82 -20.40
CA GLY A 598 -5.49 -9.35 -20.46
C GLY A 598 -6.66 -8.85 -21.30
N VAL A 599 -7.75 -9.62 -21.38
CA VAL A 599 -8.96 -9.20 -22.12
C VAL A 599 -9.66 -8.07 -21.37
N THR A 600 -9.85 -6.94 -22.06
CA THR A 600 -10.62 -5.79 -21.57
C THR A 600 -11.98 -5.69 -22.28
N ASP A 601 -12.74 -4.64 -22.00
CA ASP A 601 -14.02 -4.28 -22.62
C ASP A 601 -13.89 -3.64 -24.03
N ARG A 602 -12.68 -3.61 -24.62
CA ARG A 602 -12.47 -3.05 -25.95
C ARG A 602 -13.10 -3.91 -27.06
N GLU A 603 -13.84 -3.25 -27.95
CA GLU A 603 -14.52 -3.89 -29.08
C GLU A 603 -13.59 -4.63 -30.05
N ASP A 604 -12.35 -4.19 -30.22
CA ASP A 604 -11.39 -4.88 -31.10
C ASP A 604 -10.97 -6.25 -30.55
N LEU A 605 -10.75 -6.36 -29.23
CA LEU A 605 -10.49 -7.62 -28.54
C LEU A 605 -11.73 -8.52 -28.52
N LEU A 606 -12.92 -7.96 -28.28
CA LEU A 606 -14.18 -8.72 -28.37
C LEU A 606 -14.46 -9.21 -29.80
N GLY A 607 -14.06 -8.42 -30.80
CA GLY A 607 -14.11 -8.77 -32.20
C GLY A 607 -13.11 -9.88 -32.55
N LEU A 608 -11.89 -9.83 -32.00
CA LEU A 608 -10.89 -10.89 -32.16
C LEU A 608 -11.41 -12.23 -31.61
N ILE A 609 -12.01 -12.23 -30.42
CA ILE A 609 -12.64 -13.41 -29.81
C ILE A 609 -13.78 -13.96 -30.68
N ALA A 610 -14.54 -13.10 -31.35
CA ALA A 610 -15.61 -13.54 -32.25
C ALA A 610 -15.09 -14.16 -33.56
N ARG A 611 -13.92 -13.72 -34.06
CA ARG A 611 -13.38 -14.13 -35.37
C ARG A 611 -12.40 -15.32 -35.30
N ARG A 612 -11.93 -15.68 -34.12
CA ARG A 612 -10.89 -16.70 -33.90
C ARG A 612 -11.38 -17.77 -32.93
N PRO A 613 -10.88 -19.02 -33.02
CA PRO A 613 -11.32 -20.11 -32.15
C PRO A 613 -10.69 -19.99 -30.76
N ILE A 614 -11.16 -19.02 -29.97
CA ILE A 614 -10.72 -18.75 -28.60
C ILE A 614 -11.75 -19.35 -27.64
N GLY A 615 -11.31 -20.32 -26.83
CA GLY A 615 -12.21 -21.04 -25.91
C GLY A 615 -12.29 -20.43 -24.51
N THR A 616 -11.29 -19.62 -24.13
CA THR A 616 -11.23 -18.98 -22.81
C THR A 616 -10.69 -17.55 -22.90
N ALA A 617 -11.25 -16.65 -22.11
CA ALA A 617 -10.84 -15.26 -21.96
C ALA A 617 -10.54 -14.97 -20.49
N LYS A 618 -9.29 -14.65 -20.19
CA LYS A 618 -8.81 -14.23 -18.87
C LYS A 618 -8.77 -12.72 -18.79
N LEU A 619 -9.64 -12.18 -17.95
CA LEU A 619 -9.88 -10.75 -17.86
C LEU A 619 -8.70 -10.00 -17.26
N ALA A 620 -8.47 -8.78 -17.76
CA ALA A 620 -7.50 -7.87 -17.20
C ALA A 620 -7.90 -7.45 -15.77
N ARG A 621 -6.90 -7.23 -14.91
CA ARG A 621 -7.12 -7.00 -13.48
C ARG A 621 -7.89 -5.71 -13.19
N ASP A 622 -7.68 -4.67 -14.00
CA ASP A 622 -8.39 -3.40 -13.92
C ASP A 622 -9.90 -3.58 -14.17
N LEU A 623 -10.28 -4.47 -15.09
CA LEU A 623 -11.67 -4.80 -15.40
C LEU A 623 -12.35 -5.55 -14.23
N ILE A 624 -11.61 -6.42 -13.54
CA ILE A 624 -12.08 -7.09 -12.31
C ILE A 624 -12.28 -6.08 -11.17
N GLY A 625 -11.35 -5.13 -10.99
CA GLY A 625 -11.48 -4.07 -9.99
C GLY A 625 -12.68 -3.13 -10.25
N ARG A 626 -13.04 -2.96 -11.53
CA ARG A 626 -14.21 -2.19 -12.00
C ARG A 626 -15.51 -3.01 -12.06
N ALA A 627 -15.47 -4.33 -11.86
CA ALA A 627 -16.60 -5.23 -12.06
C ALA A 627 -17.79 -4.88 -11.14
N ARG A 628 -18.79 -4.16 -11.68
CA ARG A 628 -20.02 -3.79 -10.96
C ARG A 628 -21.25 -3.98 -11.85
N GLY A 629 -22.32 -4.50 -11.24
CA GLY A 629 -23.66 -4.46 -11.79
C GLY A 629 -23.84 -5.13 -13.15
N ALA A 630 -24.70 -4.53 -13.98
CA ALA A 630 -25.17 -5.11 -15.24
C ALA A 630 -24.12 -5.05 -16.38
N GLU A 631 -23.21 -4.09 -16.36
CA GLU A 631 -22.21 -3.91 -17.44
C GLU A 631 -21.21 -5.05 -17.48
N PHE A 632 -20.63 -5.39 -16.32
CA PHE A 632 -19.69 -6.51 -16.22
C PHE A 632 -20.38 -7.84 -16.57
N LYS A 633 -21.63 -8.03 -16.11
CA LYS A 633 -22.43 -9.19 -16.49
C LYS A 633 -22.69 -9.24 -18.01
N SER A 634 -23.00 -8.10 -18.63
CA SER A 634 -23.21 -8.01 -20.08
C SER A 634 -21.94 -8.33 -20.87
N LEU A 635 -20.77 -7.95 -20.37
CA LEU A 635 -19.48 -8.32 -20.94
C LEU A 635 -19.24 -9.83 -20.86
N VAL A 636 -19.47 -10.43 -19.68
CA VAL A 636 -19.37 -11.89 -19.50
C VAL A 636 -20.34 -12.62 -20.44
N GLU A 637 -21.59 -12.16 -20.54
CA GLU A 637 -22.58 -12.69 -21.49
C GLU A 637 -22.17 -12.48 -22.95
N ALA A 638 -21.51 -11.37 -23.29
CA ALA A 638 -20.97 -11.12 -24.63
C ALA A 638 -19.84 -12.10 -24.98
N LEU A 639 -18.98 -12.45 -24.02
CA LEU A 639 -17.94 -13.46 -24.18
C LEU A 639 -18.55 -14.87 -24.31
N HIS A 640 -19.54 -15.20 -23.49
CA HIS A 640 -20.26 -16.48 -23.58
C HIS A 640 -21.01 -16.66 -24.90
N ARG A 641 -21.63 -15.60 -25.44
CA ARG A 641 -22.26 -15.62 -26.77
C ARG A 641 -21.27 -15.91 -27.90
N ARG A 642 -19.97 -15.68 -27.65
CA ARG A 642 -18.86 -16.01 -28.55
C ARG A 642 -18.20 -17.35 -28.19
N HIS A 643 -18.84 -18.14 -27.33
CA HIS A 643 -18.37 -19.45 -26.84
C HIS A 643 -17.07 -19.41 -26.02
N ALA A 644 -16.63 -18.24 -25.55
CA ALA A 644 -15.47 -18.12 -24.68
C ALA A 644 -15.88 -18.19 -23.21
N ARG A 645 -15.25 -19.08 -22.44
CA ARG A 645 -15.38 -19.12 -20.97
C ARG A 645 -14.54 -18.02 -20.32
N VAL A 646 -14.94 -17.54 -19.15
CA VAL A 646 -14.32 -16.36 -18.54
C VAL A 646 -13.57 -16.72 -17.27
N ILE A 647 -12.29 -16.35 -17.21
CA ILE A 647 -11.45 -16.41 -16.01
C ILE A 647 -11.34 -15.00 -15.42
N ALA A 648 -11.79 -14.81 -14.19
CA ALA A 648 -11.47 -13.63 -13.40
C ALA A 648 -10.20 -13.87 -12.58
N ALA A 649 -9.12 -13.14 -12.90
CA ALA A 649 -7.82 -13.27 -12.28
C ALA A 649 -7.48 -12.09 -11.36
N GLY A 650 -6.49 -12.26 -10.48
CA GLY A 650 -6.01 -11.20 -9.59
C GLY A 650 -6.86 -10.98 -8.33
N ILE A 651 -7.55 -12.02 -7.86
CA ILE A 651 -8.38 -11.99 -6.65
C ILE A 651 -7.50 -12.05 -5.41
N GLU A 652 -7.54 -10.99 -4.60
CA GLU A 652 -6.74 -10.86 -3.36
C GLU A 652 -7.60 -10.83 -2.10
N ASP A 653 -8.92 -10.77 -2.24
CA ASP A 653 -9.86 -10.63 -1.14
C ASP A 653 -11.18 -11.41 -1.38
N PRO A 654 -11.91 -11.78 -0.31
CA PRO A 654 -13.17 -12.51 -0.42
C PRO A 654 -14.34 -11.66 -0.97
N GLU A 655 -14.32 -10.34 -0.84
CA GLU A 655 -15.43 -9.46 -1.30
C GLU A 655 -15.52 -9.48 -2.83
N THR A 656 -14.36 -9.49 -3.50
CA THR A 656 -14.24 -9.64 -4.95
C THR A 656 -14.86 -10.95 -5.43
N ILE A 657 -14.69 -12.06 -4.71
CA ILE A 657 -15.34 -13.33 -5.02
C ILE A 657 -16.86 -13.19 -4.94
N GLY A 658 -17.38 -12.59 -3.87
CA GLY A 658 -18.83 -12.38 -3.68
C GLY A 658 -19.46 -11.57 -4.81
N ARG A 659 -18.78 -10.52 -5.28
CA ARG A 659 -19.24 -9.71 -6.43
C ARG A 659 -19.25 -10.50 -7.73
N LEU A 660 -18.19 -11.26 -7.99
CA LEU A 660 -18.02 -12.01 -9.23
C LEU A 660 -18.94 -13.23 -9.29
N TRP A 661 -19.33 -13.80 -8.15
CA TRP A 661 -20.17 -15.00 -8.10
C TRP A 661 -21.47 -14.86 -8.92
N SER A 662 -22.12 -13.69 -8.86
CA SER A 662 -23.39 -13.43 -9.54
C SER A 662 -23.24 -12.91 -10.98
N SER A 663 -22.01 -12.68 -11.44
CA SER A 663 -21.73 -12.12 -12.77
C SER A 663 -21.72 -13.17 -13.89
N GLY A 664 -21.67 -14.45 -13.53
CA GLY A 664 -21.65 -15.56 -14.49
C GLY A 664 -20.25 -16.02 -14.92
N VAL A 665 -19.16 -15.44 -14.39
CA VAL A 665 -17.79 -15.91 -14.67
C VAL A 665 -17.64 -17.41 -14.39
N ASP A 666 -16.81 -18.10 -15.18
CA ASP A 666 -16.68 -19.55 -15.10
C ASP A 666 -15.59 -19.97 -14.10
N TYR A 667 -14.54 -19.15 -14.00
CA TYR A 667 -13.34 -19.46 -13.24
C TYR A 667 -12.83 -18.26 -12.44
N LEU A 668 -12.24 -18.56 -11.28
CA LEU A 668 -11.60 -17.60 -10.39
C LEU A 668 -10.12 -17.96 -10.19
N GLN A 669 -9.26 -16.95 -10.13
CA GLN A 669 -7.84 -17.12 -9.87
C GLN A 669 -7.27 -15.95 -9.06
N GLY A 670 -6.42 -16.24 -8.08
CA GLY A 670 -5.70 -15.22 -7.33
C GLY A 670 -5.06 -15.74 -6.05
N ASN A 671 -4.25 -14.89 -5.40
CA ASN A 671 -3.48 -15.26 -4.21
C ASN A 671 -4.37 -15.57 -3.00
N PHE A 672 -5.59 -15.03 -2.96
CA PHE A 672 -6.56 -15.39 -1.94
C PHE A 672 -7.00 -16.87 -2.03
N ILE A 673 -6.97 -17.46 -3.22
CA ILE A 673 -7.28 -18.89 -3.42
C ILE A 673 -6.06 -19.72 -3.02
N GLN A 674 -4.92 -19.47 -3.68
CA GLN A 674 -3.62 -20.04 -3.32
C GLN A 674 -2.52 -19.26 -4.03
N PHE A 675 -1.37 -19.14 -3.38
CA PHE A 675 -0.14 -18.71 -4.04
C PHE A 675 0.39 -19.80 -4.99
N PRO A 676 1.22 -19.46 -5.98
CA PRO A 676 1.87 -20.46 -6.82
C PRO A 676 2.83 -21.35 -6.03
N GLU A 677 2.74 -22.66 -6.23
CA GLU A 677 3.56 -23.67 -5.53
C GLU A 677 4.27 -24.61 -6.52
N GLU A 678 5.34 -25.29 -6.10
CA GLU A 678 6.06 -26.27 -6.95
C GLU A 678 5.24 -27.54 -7.22
N THR A 679 4.21 -27.80 -6.41
CA THR A 679 3.41 -29.03 -6.46
C THR A 679 1.96 -28.76 -6.83
N LEU A 680 1.34 -29.70 -7.55
CA LEU A 680 -0.09 -29.71 -7.88
C LEU A 680 -0.92 -30.28 -6.71
N ASN A 681 -0.93 -29.60 -5.56
CA ASN A 681 -1.48 -30.11 -4.30
C ASN A 681 -2.79 -29.44 -3.84
N PHE A 682 -3.38 -28.58 -4.67
CA PHE A 682 -4.62 -27.89 -4.33
C PHE A 682 -5.82 -28.83 -4.22
N GLN A 683 -6.58 -28.74 -3.13
CA GLN A 683 -7.82 -29.49 -2.95
C GLN A 683 -8.97 -28.80 -3.68
N PHE A 684 -9.28 -29.24 -4.90
CA PHE A 684 -10.51 -28.82 -5.56
C PHE A 684 -11.69 -29.47 -4.85
N TYR A 685 -12.49 -28.67 -4.13
CA TYR A 685 -13.71 -29.16 -3.49
C TYR A 685 -14.63 -29.78 -4.55
N ALA A 686 -14.81 -31.10 -4.49
CA ALA A 686 -15.94 -31.77 -5.12
C ALA A 686 -17.18 -31.35 -4.32
N GLY A 687 -17.81 -30.25 -4.73
CA GLY A 687 -18.99 -29.71 -4.04
C GLY A 687 -20.08 -30.77 -3.89
N VAL A 688 -20.21 -31.27 -2.65
CA VAL A 688 -21.41 -31.91 -2.10
C VAL A 688 -22.47 -30.82 -2.01
N VAL A 689 -23.51 -30.90 -2.84
CA VAL A 689 -24.89 -30.54 -2.47
C VAL A 689 -25.82 -31.38 -3.36
N GLU A 690 -26.66 -32.16 -2.69
CA GLU A 690 -27.84 -32.88 -3.22
C GLU A 690 -28.87 -31.94 -3.85
#